data_AF-S0G1F4-F1
#
_entry.id   AF-S0G1F4-F1
#
_cell.length_a   1.000
_cell.length_b   1.000
_cell.length_c   1.000
_cell.angle_alpha   90.00
_cell.angle_beta   90.00
_cell.angle_gamma   90.00
#
_symmetry.space_group_name_H-M   'P 1'
#
loop_
_entity.id
_entity.type
_entity.pdbx_description
1 polymer ?
#
loop_
_entity_poly.entity_id
_entity_poly.type
_entity_poly.pdbx_seq_one_letter_code
_entity_poly.pdbx_strand_id
1 'polypeptide(L)'
;MQTCLKNIYSLLLLMSGIFFAMPQAGFSNTLVVSTVKELMATVPLNKKGNLTVLIEEGVYEIPHRIEISGDRVTYKGISLNPGAVVIKGKGHAGNVDNVFSINGSHVYIQNLKIGQVKRHAVQIHGENKVEKVFISNVHFFDTGEQMLKGSFDKNRPGHFIRSAMVENCVFEFTGGNAFQSYTGGIDVHHGENWVVKNNVFKNITNPGGKLTEGAVHFWNHSKNIIVTGNKIIHCDRGILLGMDNSPVYSGRIADNFIHTTKDTGIYLCNATDIEVVNNTIYIDSTYPNAIEYRFEKTKDVVIAGNFANRAIRSRDGGSARVFDNDLSVKNSWYIKPSQAESPPVEIPASARPKKSEPVHEPVTEASQVENLRAWHTDGQTFLTFDMVKNDFPDADITYGQYFERKKQIKNKVQYHIYRSNTPFKDVRQLTPLARVDGFTGWNEFFYGIHTNAEKYSGRKAIRYTVKPKEGPLALNKGAFVYTPEQKGSFYYAVTAVTGGRENKESLIGQNVTQNPVQEDTGPGTPILQRVESPKEFQYIKNPTLYFFTRWETFPNAGMNAHPFDYLVAVPENVKNPAPVGIHLHSWGGNLLEGYAWWNNAEKGAILLASNQYPYDWWTGYHEHLFSKNSPKSNKEWQHGVVRPFTINRLFSFLAFIDKDSQWKVDLSRTFAAGSSMGGSGSVMMAIRYPEKIAWARSWVGVHIPEESPQFKGSYAKVWGSPEFKVKFEDGTPVWDYYNNAKYLYAHPEKEMGFITFANGKNDNQIGWGQAVKFFKALQETKQPHLFVWGQKGHGQRTVMPGNNSERVMPLDIRTDQLLPAFTRCSLDNDPGNGDPGNGDPAGQANQWLYWEDPTLVDTVDRLEMTVALMDKAPAQVCTVDITPRRIQQFHVMPGTVLYWKNIDIHGHVIQNGQIIADAHGVITLEKITVSRQKNKLVISKNPV
;
A
#
# COMPACT_ATOMS: atom_id res chain seq x y z
N MET A 1 -60.83 35.88 1.22
CA MET A 1 -60.81 34.60 0.48
C MET A 1 -59.72 33.74 1.12
N GLN A 2 -59.96 33.06 2.26
CA GLN A 2 -60.74 31.81 2.45
C GLN A 2 -60.28 30.70 1.48
N THR A 3 -59.98 29.45 1.83
CA THR A 3 -59.71 28.71 3.09
C THR A 3 -59.23 27.30 2.67
N CYS A 4 -58.55 26.58 3.58
CA CYS A 4 -58.33 25.13 3.69
C CYS A 4 -59.24 24.15 2.90
N LEU A 5 -58.70 22.96 2.55
CA LEU A 5 -59.25 21.58 2.73
C LEU A 5 -58.35 20.58 1.96
N LYS A 6 -57.63 19.63 2.58
CA LYS A 6 -58.03 18.32 3.16
C LYS A 6 -58.39 17.22 2.14
N ASN A 7 -57.49 16.22 2.12
CA ASN A 7 -57.71 14.79 2.35
C ASN A 7 -58.51 13.88 1.40
N ILE A 8 -57.76 12.84 0.95
CA ILE A 8 -58.03 11.39 1.06
C ILE A 8 -59.15 10.83 0.17
N TYR A 9 -58.79 9.93 -0.76
CA TYR A 9 -59.46 8.63 -0.93
C TYR A 9 -58.49 7.56 -1.44
N SER A 10 -58.58 6.42 -0.77
CA SER A 10 -57.85 5.18 -0.97
C SER A 10 -58.55 4.27 -1.99
N LEU A 11 -57.76 3.29 -2.48
CA LEU A 11 -58.11 1.87 -2.70
C LEU A 11 -58.14 1.36 -4.16
N LEU A 12 -57.18 0.45 -4.37
CA LEU A 12 -56.95 -0.58 -5.39
C LEU A 12 -58.14 -1.06 -6.25
N LEU A 13 -57.88 -1.31 -7.55
CA LEU A 13 -57.67 -2.68 -8.08
C LEU A 13 -57.23 -2.68 -9.58
N LEU A 14 -56.17 -3.46 -9.86
CA LEU A 14 -55.94 -4.34 -11.03
C LEU A 14 -56.15 -3.84 -12.48
N MET A 15 -55.07 -3.71 -13.26
CA MET A 15 -54.63 -4.75 -14.23
C MET A 15 -53.38 -4.34 -15.06
N SER A 16 -52.48 -5.32 -15.21
CA SER A 16 -51.57 -5.62 -16.32
C SER A 16 -50.88 -4.50 -17.12
N GLY A 17 -49.54 -4.51 -17.08
CA GLY A 17 -48.71 -3.85 -18.08
C GLY A 17 -47.21 -4.10 -17.86
N ILE A 18 -46.68 -5.05 -18.61
CA ILE A 18 -45.26 -5.44 -18.69
C ILE A 18 -44.38 -4.22 -19.03
N PHE A 19 -43.39 -3.90 -18.18
CA PHE A 19 -42.21 -3.11 -18.56
C PHE A 19 -40.97 -3.56 -17.77
N PHE A 20 -39.93 -3.96 -18.53
CA PHE A 20 -38.51 -4.13 -18.20
C PHE A 20 -38.09 -4.36 -16.74
N ALA A 21 -37.64 -5.59 -16.47
CA ALA A 21 -36.76 -5.86 -15.34
C ALA A 21 -35.35 -5.30 -15.63
N MET A 22 -35.11 -4.06 -15.22
CA MET A 22 -33.76 -3.65 -14.80
C MET A 22 -33.46 -4.34 -13.46
N PRO A 23 -32.23 -4.84 -13.20
CA PRO A 23 -31.84 -5.11 -11.83
C PRO A 23 -31.75 -3.77 -11.10
N GLN A 24 -32.70 -3.52 -10.19
CA GLN A 24 -32.68 -2.37 -9.28
C GLN A 24 -31.35 -2.33 -8.53
N ALA A 25 -30.64 -1.20 -8.64
CA ALA A 25 -29.68 -0.79 -7.64
C ALA A 25 -30.40 -0.77 -6.28
N GLY A 26 -29.91 -1.57 -5.33
CA GLY A 26 -30.51 -1.65 -4.00
C GLY A 26 -30.39 -0.32 -3.27
N PHE A 27 -31.50 0.42 -3.16
CA PHE A 27 -31.59 1.60 -2.31
C PHE A 27 -31.35 1.19 -0.85
N SER A 28 -30.31 1.75 -0.22
CA SER A 28 -30.16 1.73 1.25
C SER A 28 -31.30 2.56 1.85
N ASN A 29 -32.18 1.95 2.63
CA ASN A 29 -33.23 2.68 3.32
C ASN A 29 -32.62 3.36 4.55
N THR A 30 -32.55 4.69 4.54
CA THR A 30 -32.08 5.47 5.70
C THR A 30 -33.28 5.99 6.48
N LEU A 31 -33.32 5.74 7.79
CA LEU A 31 -34.31 6.27 8.73
C LEU A 31 -33.61 7.14 9.75
N VAL A 32 -34.14 8.33 9.98
CA VAL A 32 -33.71 9.19 11.10
C VAL A 32 -34.70 9.00 12.23
N VAL A 33 -34.22 8.77 13.45
CA VAL A 33 -35.04 8.60 14.65
C VAL A 33 -34.60 9.56 15.74
N SER A 34 -35.57 10.10 16.48
CA SER A 34 -35.36 11.11 17.53
C SER A 34 -36.04 10.77 18.85
N THR A 35 -36.84 9.70 18.88
CA THR A 35 -37.55 9.23 20.08
C THR A 35 -37.36 7.74 20.33
N VAL A 36 -37.55 7.29 21.58
CA VAL A 36 -37.52 5.85 21.92
C VAL A 36 -38.55 5.06 21.10
N LYS A 37 -39.75 5.61 20.88
CA LYS A 37 -40.80 4.95 20.10
C LYS A 37 -40.35 4.69 18.65
N GLU A 38 -39.72 5.68 18.02
CA GLU A 38 -39.18 5.56 16.67
C GLU A 38 -38.00 4.57 16.62
N LEU A 39 -37.08 4.65 17.58
CA LEU A 39 -35.97 3.71 17.69
C LEU A 39 -36.47 2.26 17.84
N MET A 40 -37.47 2.00 18.68
CA MET A 40 -38.03 0.66 18.84
C MET A 40 -38.83 0.19 17.61
N ALA A 41 -39.42 1.12 16.85
CA ALA A 41 -40.09 0.79 15.60
C ALA A 41 -39.13 0.25 14.52
N THR A 42 -37.81 0.42 14.67
CA THR A 42 -36.80 -0.13 13.76
C THR A 42 -36.60 -1.65 13.91
N VAL A 43 -37.00 -2.26 15.03
CA VAL A 43 -36.84 -3.70 15.29
C VAL A 43 -37.53 -4.57 14.22
N PRO A 44 -38.82 -4.40 13.90
CA PRO A 44 -39.45 -5.16 12.81
C PRO A 44 -38.90 -4.79 11.43
N LEU A 45 -38.43 -3.54 11.23
CA LEU A 45 -37.96 -3.05 9.94
C LEU A 45 -36.61 -3.66 9.57
N ASN A 46 -35.70 -3.79 10.53
CA ASN A 46 -34.36 -4.29 10.26
C ASN A 46 -34.34 -5.76 9.83
N LYS A 47 -35.40 -6.55 10.09
CA LYS A 47 -35.52 -7.95 9.63
C LYS A 47 -35.38 -8.10 8.11
N LYS A 48 -35.71 -7.06 7.34
CA LYS A 48 -35.58 -7.04 5.86
C LYS A 48 -34.15 -6.82 5.38
N GLY A 49 -33.24 -6.40 6.27
CA GLY A 49 -31.89 -5.98 5.92
C GLY A 49 -31.81 -4.65 5.17
N ASN A 50 -30.60 -4.23 4.80
CA ASN A 50 -30.29 -3.00 4.05
C ASN A 50 -30.90 -1.74 4.68
N LEU A 51 -30.77 -1.59 5.99
CA LEU A 51 -31.34 -0.49 6.77
C LEU A 51 -30.22 0.33 7.43
N THR A 52 -30.26 1.65 7.28
CA THR A 52 -29.43 2.57 8.07
C THR A 52 -30.33 3.37 9.00
N VAL A 53 -30.09 3.29 10.30
CA VAL A 53 -30.77 4.07 11.34
C VAL A 53 -29.81 5.14 11.84
N LEU A 54 -30.12 6.40 11.55
CA LEU A 54 -29.45 7.57 12.10
C LEU A 54 -30.21 8.03 13.35
N ILE A 55 -29.52 8.18 14.46
CA ILE A 55 -30.13 8.47 15.77
C ILE A 55 -29.72 9.89 16.17
N GLU A 56 -30.71 10.75 16.34
CA GLU A 56 -30.52 12.13 16.80
C GLU A 56 -30.00 12.18 18.25
N GLU A 57 -29.36 13.29 18.60
CA GLU A 57 -28.83 13.52 19.95
C GLU A 57 -29.94 13.39 21.01
N GLY A 58 -29.64 12.68 22.10
CA GLY A 58 -30.61 12.39 23.15
C GLY A 58 -30.28 11.16 23.99
N VAL A 59 -31.10 10.93 25.01
CA VAL A 59 -31.04 9.75 25.88
C VAL A 59 -32.25 8.87 25.62
N TYR A 60 -31.99 7.64 25.20
CA TYR A 60 -32.97 6.63 24.80
C TYR A 60 -32.97 5.49 25.82
N GLU A 61 -33.88 5.55 26.79
CA GLU A 61 -34.11 4.42 27.71
C GLU A 61 -35.02 3.39 27.04
N ILE A 62 -34.44 2.28 26.58
CA ILE A 62 -35.17 1.25 25.82
C ILE A 62 -35.95 0.31 26.75
N PRO A 63 -37.18 -0.10 26.38
CA PRO A 63 -37.98 -1.02 27.20
C PRO A 63 -37.57 -2.49 27.06
N HIS A 64 -36.86 -2.84 26.00
CA HIS A 64 -36.29 -4.17 25.71
C HIS A 64 -35.19 -4.05 24.66
N ARG A 65 -34.40 -5.11 24.47
CA ARG A 65 -33.28 -5.15 23.51
C ARG A 65 -33.70 -4.85 22.08
N ILE A 66 -32.81 -4.24 21.32
CA ILE A 66 -32.94 -4.07 19.87
C ILE A 66 -32.40 -5.31 19.18
N GLU A 67 -33.31 -6.13 18.64
CA GLU A 67 -32.96 -7.31 17.87
C GLU A 67 -32.58 -6.92 16.44
N ILE A 68 -31.36 -7.24 16.01
CA ILE A 68 -30.85 -7.03 14.65
C ILE A 68 -30.81 -8.38 13.93
N SER A 69 -31.90 -8.69 13.22
CA SER A 69 -32.06 -10.00 12.56
C SER A 69 -31.72 -10.01 11.07
N GLY A 70 -31.78 -8.85 10.39
CA GLY A 70 -31.45 -8.76 8.96
C GLY A 70 -29.99 -8.38 8.70
N ASP A 71 -29.53 -8.68 7.49
CA ASP A 71 -28.18 -8.34 7.05
C ASP A 71 -28.06 -6.88 6.61
N ARG A 72 -26.84 -6.31 6.65
CA ARG A 72 -26.55 -4.94 6.18
C ARG A 72 -27.36 -3.88 6.93
N VAL A 73 -27.35 -3.96 8.26
CA VAL A 73 -28.05 -3.04 9.15
C VAL A 73 -27.05 -2.15 9.87
N THR A 74 -27.29 -0.84 9.89
CA THR A 74 -26.48 0.14 10.60
C THR A 74 -27.31 0.86 11.65
N TYR A 75 -26.82 0.96 12.88
CA TYR A 75 -27.29 1.92 13.88
C TYR A 75 -26.16 2.89 14.19
N LYS A 76 -26.39 4.18 13.93
CA LYS A 76 -25.37 5.22 14.01
C LYS A 76 -25.91 6.48 14.66
N GLY A 77 -25.19 7.01 15.65
CA GLY A 77 -25.47 8.35 16.17
C GLY A 77 -25.10 9.43 15.16
N ILE A 78 -25.93 10.46 15.04
CA ILE A 78 -25.70 11.59 14.12
C ILE A 78 -24.45 12.40 14.54
N SER A 79 -24.22 12.50 15.84
CA SER A 79 -23.07 13.16 16.45
C SER A 79 -21.83 12.27 16.41
N LEU A 80 -20.64 12.85 16.23
CA LEU A 80 -19.38 12.10 16.40
C LEU A 80 -18.96 11.98 17.87
N ASN A 81 -19.61 12.73 18.78
CA ASN A 81 -19.46 12.54 20.21
C ASN A 81 -20.38 11.38 20.67
N PRO A 82 -19.86 10.20 21.05
CA PRO A 82 -20.71 9.08 21.47
C PRO A 82 -21.57 9.44 22.69
N GLY A 83 -21.12 10.37 23.54
CA GLY A 83 -21.90 10.83 24.70
C GLY A 83 -23.16 11.63 24.36
N ALA A 84 -23.29 12.11 23.12
CA ALA A 84 -24.47 12.88 22.68
C ALA A 84 -25.66 11.98 22.31
N VAL A 85 -25.43 10.69 22.03
CA VAL A 85 -26.49 9.72 21.70
C VAL A 85 -26.35 8.52 22.64
N VAL A 86 -27.13 8.52 23.72
CA VAL A 86 -27.06 7.50 24.77
C VAL A 86 -28.22 6.52 24.64
N ILE A 87 -27.95 5.22 24.45
CA ILE A 87 -28.98 4.16 24.48
C ILE A 87 -28.74 3.29 25.70
N LYS A 88 -29.74 3.19 26.59
CA LYS A 88 -29.55 2.53 27.88
C LYS A 88 -30.75 1.70 28.31
N GLY A 89 -30.52 0.68 29.13
CA GLY A 89 -31.56 -0.03 29.87
C GLY A 89 -31.81 0.57 31.26
N LYS A 90 -32.20 -0.28 32.20
CA LYS A 90 -32.50 0.07 33.60
C LYS A 90 -31.45 -0.42 34.60
N GLY A 91 -30.20 -0.54 34.15
CA GLY A 91 -29.06 -1.00 34.96
C GLY A 91 -28.97 -2.53 35.07
N HIS A 92 -27.93 -3.01 35.78
CA HIS A 92 -27.62 -4.44 35.90
C HIS A 92 -28.69 -5.24 36.68
N ALA A 93 -29.45 -4.58 37.55
CA ALA A 93 -30.61 -5.16 38.25
C ALA A 93 -31.93 -4.98 37.48
N GLY A 94 -31.89 -4.35 36.30
CA GLY A 94 -33.05 -4.11 35.45
C GLY A 94 -33.50 -5.34 34.66
N ASN A 95 -34.52 -5.15 33.81
CA ASN A 95 -35.15 -6.21 33.01
C ASN A 95 -34.73 -6.21 31.52
N VAL A 96 -33.89 -5.27 31.09
CA VAL A 96 -33.36 -5.23 29.71
C VAL A 96 -32.07 -6.02 29.67
N ASP A 97 -32.09 -7.18 29.01
CA ASP A 97 -30.92 -8.06 28.91
C ASP A 97 -29.74 -7.38 28.22
N ASN A 98 -29.94 -6.94 26.97
CA ASN A 98 -28.91 -6.34 26.13
C ASN A 98 -29.39 -5.04 25.47
N VAL A 99 -28.48 -4.17 25.00
CA VAL A 99 -28.88 -3.06 24.10
C VAL A 99 -29.11 -3.61 22.69
N PHE A 100 -28.09 -4.21 22.07
CA PHE A 100 -28.18 -4.82 20.75
C PHE A 100 -27.96 -6.34 20.82
N SER A 101 -28.81 -7.08 20.10
CA SER A 101 -28.72 -8.52 19.89
C SER A 101 -28.58 -8.80 18.40
N ILE A 102 -27.40 -9.22 17.96
CA ILE A 102 -27.01 -9.28 16.55
C ILE A 102 -27.06 -10.73 16.05
N ASN A 103 -27.96 -10.98 15.10
CA ASN A 103 -28.13 -12.27 14.41
C ASN A 103 -27.85 -12.18 12.90
N GLY A 104 -27.94 -10.97 12.32
CA GLY A 104 -27.62 -10.70 10.92
C GLY A 104 -26.14 -10.34 10.70
N SER A 105 -25.68 -10.48 9.45
CA SER A 105 -24.32 -10.14 9.00
C SER A 105 -24.22 -8.72 8.45
N HIS A 106 -23.02 -8.18 8.32
CA HIS A 106 -22.74 -6.81 7.84
C HIS A 106 -23.41 -5.74 8.71
N VAL A 107 -23.26 -5.85 10.03
CA VAL A 107 -23.88 -4.93 11.00
C VAL A 107 -22.90 -3.87 11.45
N TYR A 108 -23.32 -2.60 11.50
CA TYR A 108 -22.50 -1.46 11.91
C TYR A 108 -23.14 -0.77 13.11
N ILE A 109 -22.38 -0.63 14.21
CA ILE A 109 -22.80 0.12 15.40
C ILE A 109 -21.78 1.23 15.63
N GLN A 110 -22.19 2.50 15.50
CA GLN A 110 -21.23 3.61 15.45
C GLN A 110 -21.69 4.86 16.19
N ASN A 111 -20.76 5.58 16.81
CA ASN A 111 -20.99 6.89 17.42
C ASN A 111 -22.09 6.90 18.50
N LEU A 112 -22.10 5.92 19.38
CA LEU A 112 -23.12 5.77 20.42
C LEU A 112 -22.49 5.57 21.79
N LYS A 113 -23.18 5.97 22.85
CA LYS A 113 -22.90 5.52 24.21
C LYS A 113 -23.97 4.52 24.64
N ILE A 114 -23.59 3.28 24.93
CA ILE A 114 -24.52 2.17 25.18
C ILE A 114 -24.21 1.42 26.46
N GLY A 115 -25.23 1.13 27.27
CA GLY A 115 -24.96 0.62 28.62
C GLY A 115 -26.16 0.48 29.55
N GLN A 116 -25.88 0.29 30.84
CA GLN A 116 -26.87 0.12 31.90
C GLN A 116 -27.92 -0.95 31.57
N VAL A 117 -27.45 -2.16 31.25
CA VAL A 117 -28.28 -3.33 30.95
C VAL A 117 -27.93 -4.50 31.85
N LYS A 118 -28.83 -5.46 31.97
CA LYS A 118 -28.70 -6.63 32.86
C LYS A 118 -27.52 -7.52 32.49
N ARG A 119 -27.23 -7.69 31.20
CA ARG A 119 -26.12 -8.51 30.68
C ARG A 119 -25.17 -7.69 29.81
N HIS A 120 -25.24 -7.80 28.49
CA HIS A 120 -24.24 -7.26 27.56
C HIS A 120 -24.78 -6.04 26.82
N ALA A 121 -23.98 -5.00 26.59
CA ALA A 121 -24.46 -3.92 25.72
C ALA A 121 -24.66 -4.44 24.29
N VAL A 122 -23.73 -5.25 23.78
CA VAL A 122 -23.86 -5.93 22.49
C VAL A 122 -23.61 -7.42 22.66
N GLN A 123 -24.51 -8.23 22.13
CA GLN A 123 -24.28 -9.67 21.94
C GLN A 123 -24.35 -10.01 20.45
N ILE A 124 -23.36 -10.75 19.97
CA ILE A 124 -23.28 -11.28 18.61
C ILE A 124 -23.48 -12.79 18.68
N HIS A 125 -24.49 -13.29 17.97
CA HIS A 125 -24.89 -14.70 17.98
C HIS A 125 -24.08 -15.51 16.96
N GLY A 126 -22.89 -15.99 17.35
CA GLY A 126 -22.00 -16.77 16.48
C GLY A 126 -22.59 -18.08 16.00
N GLU A 127 -23.53 -18.66 16.75
CA GLU A 127 -24.33 -19.82 16.35
C GLU A 127 -25.15 -19.61 15.07
N ASN A 128 -25.30 -18.36 14.62
CA ASN A 128 -25.96 -17.96 13.37
C ASN A 128 -24.99 -17.61 12.24
N LYS A 129 -23.69 -17.91 12.38
CA LYS A 129 -22.63 -17.62 11.39
C LYS A 129 -22.57 -16.12 11.03
N VAL A 130 -22.69 -15.25 12.02
CA VAL A 130 -22.62 -13.81 11.81
C VAL A 130 -21.25 -13.41 11.26
N GLU A 131 -21.24 -12.63 10.18
CA GLU A 131 -20.01 -12.10 9.57
C GLU A 131 -20.04 -10.58 9.47
N LYS A 132 -18.86 -9.95 9.52
CA LYS A 132 -18.64 -8.52 9.22
C LYS A 132 -19.42 -7.57 10.15
N VAL A 133 -19.25 -7.72 11.46
CA VAL A 133 -19.72 -6.73 12.44
C VAL A 133 -18.67 -5.65 12.64
N PHE A 134 -19.04 -4.38 12.49
CA PHE A 134 -18.17 -3.23 12.71
C PHE A 134 -18.69 -2.36 13.84
N ILE A 135 -17.90 -2.22 14.89
CA ILE A 135 -18.22 -1.38 16.05
C ILE A 135 -17.14 -0.31 16.14
N SER A 136 -17.50 0.96 15.96
CA SER A 136 -16.52 2.06 15.92
C SER A 136 -17.01 3.31 16.64
N ASN A 137 -16.14 3.92 17.46
CA ASN A 137 -16.47 5.11 18.23
C ASN A 137 -17.70 4.91 19.14
N VAL A 138 -17.72 3.81 19.91
CA VAL A 138 -18.80 3.47 20.84
C VAL A 138 -18.29 3.51 22.28
N HIS A 139 -19.03 4.14 23.19
CA HIS A 139 -18.76 4.12 24.64
C HIS A 139 -19.68 3.11 25.32
N PHE A 140 -19.15 1.92 25.61
CA PHE A 140 -19.76 0.88 26.42
C PHE A 140 -19.64 1.24 27.91
N PHE A 141 -20.74 1.19 28.65
CA PHE A 141 -20.70 1.53 30.07
C PHE A 141 -21.66 0.71 30.96
N ASP A 142 -21.20 0.39 32.17
CA ASP A 142 -22.01 -0.14 33.27
C ASP A 142 -22.95 -1.31 32.90
N THR A 143 -22.40 -2.35 32.26
CA THR A 143 -23.12 -3.58 31.92
C THR A 143 -23.08 -4.59 33.07
N GLY A 144 -24.11 -5.43 33.22
CA GLY A 144 -24.11 -6.45 34.27
C GLY A 144 -23.15 -7.61 34.03
N GLU A 145 -22.92 -7.97 32.76
CA GLU A 145 -21.95 -9.00 32.32
C GLU A 145 -20.96 -8.38 31.31
N GLN A 146 -20.31 -9.17 30.46
CA GLN A 146 -19.31 -8.67 29.49
C GLN A 146 -19.91 -7.62 28.56
N MET A 147 -19.20 -6.53 28.29
CA MET A 147 -19.77 -5.40 27.54
C MET A 147 -20.08 -5.75 26.07
N LEU A 148 -19.19 -6.51 25.43
CA LEU A 148 -19.37 -7.11 24.11
C LEU A 148 -19.18 -8.63 24.19
N LYS A 149 -20.24 -9.39 23.89
CA LYS A 149 -20.25 -10.85 23.92
C LYS A 149 -20.38 -11.44 22.53
N GLY A 150 -19.56 -12.44 22.20
CA GLY A 150 -19.74 -13.34 21.07
C GLY A 150 -20.10 -14.74 21.55
N SER A 151 -21.35 -15.18 21.36
CA SER A 151 -21.81 -16.51 21.77
C SER A 151 -21.53 -17.58 20.71
N PHE A 152 -21.54 -18.83 21.14
CA PHE A 152 -21.49 -20.00 20.27
C PHE A 152 -22.42 -21.09 20.81
N ASP A 153 -22.81 -22.03 19.93
CA ASP A 153 -23.53 -23.24 20.30
C ASP A 153 -22.60 -24.45 20.14
N LYS A 154 -22.41 -25.20 21.21
CA LYS A 154 -21.57 -26.42 21.23
C LYS A 154 -22.05 -27.50 20.25
N ASN A 155 -23.34 -27.49 19.89
CA ASN A 155 -23.90 -28.40 18.90
C ASN A 155 -23.63 -27.93 17.46
N ARG A 156 -23.03 -26.75 17.29
CA ARG A 156 -22.67 -26.14 16.00
C ARG A 156 -21.19 -25.69 16.00
N PRO A 157 -20.22 -26.59 16.24
CA PRO A 157 -18.82 -26.23 16.43
C PRO A 157 -18.16 -25.60 15.19
N GLY A 158 -18.75 -25.76 13.99
CA GLY A 158 -18.28 -25.14 12.75
C GLY A 158 -18.76 -23.69 12.52
N HIS A 159 -19.57 -23.14 13.44
CA HIS A 159 -20.09 -21.78 13.31
C HIS A 159 -19.18 -20.82 14.06
N PHE A 160 -18.84 -19.71 13.39
CA PHE A 160 -17.90 -18.70 13.87
C PHE A 160 -18.50 -17.31 13.66
N ILE A 161 -18.07 -16.36 14.49
CA ILE A 161 -18.25 -14.93 14.21
C ILE A 161 -17.05 -14.48 13.39
N ARG A 162 -17.26 -14.16 12.10
CA ARG A 162 -16.15 -13.87 11.19
C ARG A 162 -15.97 -12.40 10.88
N SER A 163 -14.72 -11.97 10.74
CA SER A 163 -14.37 -10.66 10.18
C SER A 163 -14.98 -9.48 10.94
N ALA A 164 -15.07 -9.56 12.27
CA ALA A 164 -15.57 -8.46 13.08
C ALA A 164 -14.44 -7.53 13.53
N MET A 165 -14.77 -6.25 13.68
CA MET A 165 -13.80 -5.22 14.02
C MET A 165 -14.38 -4.24 15.03
N VAL A 166 -13.59 -3.98 16.07
CA VAL A 166 -13.92 -3.10 17.19
C VAL A 166 -12.81 -2.05 17.30
N GLU A 167 -13.13 -0.79 17.00
CA GLU A 167 -12.12 0.28 16.99
C GLU A 167 -12.56 1.60 17.63
N ASN A 168 -11.60 2.30 18.25
CA ASN A 168 -11.80 3.62 18.83
C ASN A 168 -12.96 3.66 19.85
N CYS A 169 -13.26 2.55 20.52
CA CYS A 169 -14.31 2.43 21.52
C CYS A 169 -13.76 2.62 22.94
N VAL A 170 -14.66 2.94 23.88
CA VAL A 170 -14.40 2.97 25.31
C VAL A 170 -15.24 1.91 26.00
N PHE A 171 -14.64 1.11 26.88
CA PHE A 171 -15.27 0.08 27.70
C PHE A 171 -15.02 0.42 29.16
N GLU A 172 -16.02 0.92 29.87
CA GLU A 172 -15.82 1.51 31.20
C GLU A 172 -16.89 1.15 32.21
N PHE A 173 -16.47 0.81 33.43
CA PHE A 173 -17.34 0.93 34.61
C PHE A 173 -17.17 2.32 35.22
N THR A 174 -18.20 3.14 35.11
CA THR A 174 -18.15 4.56 35.47
C THR A 174 -18.06 4.76 36.98
N GLY A 175 -18.59 3.80 37.76
CA GLY A 175 -18.46 3.74 39.22
C GLY A 175 -17.10 3.26 39.74
N GLY A 176 -16.11 3.04 38.85
CA GLY A 176 -14.75 2.64 39.24
C GLY A 176 -14.55 1.14 39.46
N ASN A 177 -15.64 0.35 39.54
CA ASN A 177 -15.58 -1.10 39.65
C ASN A 177 -16.78 -1.75 38.94
N ALA A 178 -16.59 -2.99 38.52
CA ALA A 178 -17.65 -3.84 38.00
C ALA A 178 -18.62 -4.29 39.11
N PHE A 179 -19.87 -4.60 38.73
CA PHE A 179 -20.92 -5.02 39.66
C PHE A 179 -20.75 -6.46 40.17
N GLN A 180 -19.98 -7.29 39.45
CA GLN A 180 -19.71 -8.69 39.77
C GLN A 180 -18.42 -9.18 39.11
N SER A 181 -18.01 -10.42 39.38
CA SER A 181 -16.83 -11.05 38.75
C SER A 181 -17.10 -11.69 37.39
N TYR A 182 -18.35 -12.06 37.07
CA TYR A 182 -18.69 -12.63 35.76
C TYR A 182 -18.95 -11.51 34.74
N THR A 183 -17.88 -10.80 34.37
CA THR A 183 -17.91 -9.66 33.46
C THR A 183 -16.50 -9.35 32.94
N GLY A 184 -16.41 -8.57 31.87
CA GLY A 184 -15.21 -8.27 31.10
C GLY A 184 -15.49 -7.18 30.06
N GLY A 185 -14.48 -6.82 29.27
CA GLY A 185 -14.68 -5.88 28.16
C GLY A 185 -15.27 -6.60 26.95
N ILE A 186 -14.43 -7.37 26.28
CA ILE A 186 -14.81 -8.24 25.16
C ILE A 186 -14.63 -9.69 25.58
N ASP A 187 -15.66 -10.52 25.37
CA ASP A 187 -15.55 -11.97 25.48
C ASP A 187 -16.18 -12.66 24.27
N VAL A 188 -15.38 -13.42 23.52
CA VAL A 188 -15.81 -14.03 22.26
C VAL A 188 -15.36 -15.48 22.17
N HIS A 189 -16.35 -16.35 21.92
CA HIS A 189 -16.14 -17.73 21.51
C HIS A 189 -16.18 -17.84 19.98
N HIS A 190 -15.40 -18.76 19.40
CA HIS A 190 -15.41 -19.02 17.95
C HIS A 190 -15.28 -17.74 17.10
N GLY A 191 -14.42 -16.80 17.52
CA GLY A 191 -14.09 -15.62 16.71
C GLY A 191 -13.08 -15.97 15.63
N GLU A 192 -13.29 -15.53 14.39
CA GLU A 192 -12.34 -15.73 13.29
C GLU A 192 -12.08 -14.41 12.55
N ASN A 193 -10.81 -14.06 12.33
CA ASN A 193 -10.38 -12.83 11.65
C ASN A 193 -10.86 -11.55 12.37
N TRP A 194 -10.67 -11.46 13.68
CA TRP A 194 -11.09 -10.30 14.47
C TRP A 194 -9.98 -9.25 14.59
N VAL A 195 -10.38 -7.98 14.60
CA VAL A 195 -9.49 -6.85 14.90
C VAL A 195 -10.05 -6.01 16.04
N VAL A 196 -9.32 -5.93 17.15
CA VAL A 196 -9.61 -5.08 18.31
C VAL A 196 -8.51 -4.03 18.38
N LYS A 197 -8.79 -2.79 17.93
CA LYS A 197 -7.74 -1.77 17.83
C LYS A 197 -8.09 -0.39 18.41
N ASN A 198 -7.11 0.30 18.99
CA ASN A 198 -7.24 1.67 19.47
C ASN A 198 -8.39 1.91 20.47
N ASN A 199 -8.80 0.89 21.23
CA ASN A 199 -9.85 1.00 22.24
C ASN A 199 -9.28 1.36 23.62
N VAL A 200 -10.12 1.88 24.51
CA VAL A 200 -9.81 2.09 25.93
C VAL A 200 -10.67 1.17 26.78
N PHE A 201 -10.06 0.36 27.63
CA PHE A 201 -10.72 -0.47 28.64
C PHE A 201 -10.37 0.06 30.01
N LYS A 202 -11.37 0.33 30.85
CA LYS A 202 -11.17 1.05 32.11
C LYS A 202 -12.04 0.50 33.23
N ASN A 203 -11.45 0.35 34.42
CA ASN A 203 -12.16 0.01 35.66
C ASN A 203 -12.89 -1.34 35.64
N ILE A 204 -12.37 -2.32 34.88
CA ILE A 204 -12.94 -3.67 34.83
C ILE A 204 -12.32 -4.47 35.98
N THR A 205 -12.79 -4.19 37.19
CA THR A 205 -12.26 -4.71 38.45
C THR A 205 -13.40 -5.14 39.37
N ASN A 206 -13.24 -6.26 40.07
CA ASN A 206 -14.24 -6.70 41.05
C ASN A 206 -13.70 -6.58 42.50
N PRO A 207 -14.28 -5.77 43.39
CA PRO A 207 -13.75 -5.58 44.74
C PRO A 207 -13.79 -6.85 45.61
N GLY A 208 -14.67 -7.83 45.31
CA GLY A 208 -14.90 -9.03 46.11
C GLY A 208 -13.84 -10.14 46.00
N GLY A 209 -12.57 -9.82 45.73
CA GLY A 209 -11.44 -10.76 45.66
C GLY A 209 -11.41 -11.70 44.43
N LYS A 210 -12.57 -12.10 43.90
CA LYS A 210 -12.67 -12.85 42.62
C LYS A 210 -12.25 -11.98 41.44
N LEU A 211 -11.56 -12.55 40.46
CA LEU A 211 -11.14 -11.87 39.23
C LEU A 211 -12.31 -11.66 38.27
N THR A 212 -12.43 -10.48 37.67
CA THR A 212 -13.21 -10.31 36.42
C THR A 212 -12.56 -11.06 35.27
N GLU A 213 -13.26 -11.30 34.17
CA GLU A 213 -12.66 -11.69 32.88
C GLU A 213 -11.70 -10.61 32.34
N GLY A 214 -11.04 -10.91 31.22
CA GLY A 214 -10.11 -9.99 30.58
C GLY A 214 -10.80 -8.73 30.08
N ALA A 215 -10.02 -7.65 29.94
CA ALA A 215 -10.41 -6.52 29.11
C ALA A 215 -10.71 -6.99 27.67
N VAL A 216 -9.90 -7.93 27.17
CA VAL A 216 -10.13 -8.63 25.89
C VAL A 216 -9.95 -10.12 26.10
N HIS A 217 -10.93 -10.93 25.74
CA HIS A 217 -10.90 -12.39 25.90
C HIS A 217 -11.45 -13.09 24.65
N PHE A 218 -10.62 -13.91 24.00
CA PHE A 218 -11.01 -14.79 22.91
C PHE A 218 -10.64 -16.23 23.23
N TRP A 219 -11.55 -17.17 23.01
CA TRP A 219 -11.34 -18.58 23.34
C TRP A 219 -12.26 -19.50 22.52
N ASN A 220 -12.25 -20.80 22.83
CA ASN A 220 -12.97 -21.85 22.10
C ASN A 220 -12.70 -21.82 20.59
N HIS A 221 -11.52 -22.27 20.17
CA HIS A 221 -11.12 -22.39 18.76
C HIS A 221 -11.11 -21.06 17.98
N SER A 222 -11.10 -19.92 18.68
CA SER A 222 -10.93 -18.62 18.04
C SER A 222 -9.62 -18.55 17.27
N LYS A 223 -9.58 -17.80 16.17
CA LYS A 223 -8.41 -17.75 15.30
C LYS A 223 -8.23 -16.45 14.53
N ASN A 224 -6.97 -16.16 14.21
CA ASN A 224 -6.54 -14.93 13.55
C ASN A 224 -7.10 -13.68 14.26
N ILE A 225 -6.73 -13.53 15.54
CA ILE A 225 -7.17 -12.42 16.39
C ILE A 225 -6.07 -11.38 16.48
N ILE A 226 -6.37 -10.14 16.09
CA ILE A 226 -5.45 -9.00 16.18
C ILE A 226 -5.92 -8.05 17.27
N VAL A 227 -5.10 -7.85 18.31
CA VAL A 227 -5.36 -6.90 19.40
C VAL A 227 -4.24 -5.86 19.43
N THR A 228 -4.50 -4.63 18.98
CA THR A 228 -3.42 -3.64 18.80
C THR A 228 -3.74 -2.19 19.15
N GLY A 229 -2.79 -1.46 19.72
CA GLY A 229 -2.95 -0.03 20.02
C GLY A 229 -3.97 0.29 21.12
N ASN A 230 -4.43 -0.70 21.88
CA ASN A 230 -5.43 -0.50 22.93
C ASN A 230 -4.79 0.00 24.23
N LYS A 231 -5.57 0.69 25.06
CA LYS A 231 -5.21 1.10 26.42
C LYS A 231 -6.09 0.37 27.42
N ILE A 232 -5.51 -0.50 28.24
CA ILE A 232 -6.18 -1.20 29.34
C ILE A 232 -5.70 -0.54 30.63
N ILE A 233 -6.63 -0.01 31.41
CA ILE A 233 -6.35 0.87 32.55
C ILE A 233 -7.16 0.36 33.74
N HIS A 234 -6.49 0.00 34.82
CA HIS A 234 -7.17 -0.41 36.06
C HIS A 234 -8.15 -1.57 35.83
N CYS A 235 -7.67 -2.70 35.29
CA CYS A 235 -8.45 -3.92 35.07
C CYS A 235 -7.87 -5.09 35.90
N ASP A 236 -8.69 -6.05 36.34
CA ASP A 236 -8.14 -7.21 37.07
C ASP A 236 -7.20 -8.05 36.17
N ARG A 237 -7.56 -8.17 34.88
CA ARG A 237 -6.86 -8.93 33.84
C ARG A 237 -6.79 -8.15 32.52
N GLY A 238 -5.71 -8.35 31.75
CA GLY A 238 -5.51 -7.69 30.46
C GLY A 238 -6.10 -8.46 29.27
N ILE A 239 -5.25 -9.01 28.42
CA ILE A 239 -5.63 -9.71 27.17
C ILE A 239 -5.48 -11.22 27.36
N LEU A 240 -6.55 -11.97 27.15
CA LEU A 240 -6.62 -13.42 27.29
C LEU A 240 -6.91 -14.06 25.93
N LEU A 241 -5.97 -14.87 25.42
CA LEU A 241 -6.18 -15.75 24.27
C LEU A 241 -6.13 -17.21 24.71
N GLY A 242 -7.30 -17.84 24.71
CA GLY A 242 -7.54 -19.20 25.18
C GLY A 242 -7.96 -19.27 26.66
N MET A 243 -8.45 -20.42 27.08
CA MET A 243 -8.83 -20.70 28.47
C MET A 243 -8.93 -22.22 28.68
N ASP A 244 -8.30 -22.74 29.74
CA ASP A 244 -8.25 -24.18 30.04
C ASP A 244 -7.97 -25.03 28.78
N ASN A 245 -8.82 -26.01 28.47
CA ASN A 245 -8.69 -26.89 27.31
C ASN A 245 -9.14 -26.25 25.97
N SER A 246 -9.41 -24.95 25.95
CA SER A 246 -10.02 -24.25 24.81
C SER A 246 -8.98 -23.45 24.03
N PRO A 247 -8.53 -23.97 22.87
CA PRO A 247 -7.38 -23.42 22.16
C PRO A 247 -7.70 -22.16 21.35
N VAL A 248 -6.65 -21.44 20.94
CA VAL A 248 -6.70 -20.32 19.98
C VAL A 248 -5.58 -20.48 18.96
N TYR A 249 -5.81 -20.07 17.71
CA TYR A 249 -4.87 -20.30 16.60
C TYR A 249 -4.62 -19.04 15.79
N SER A 250 -3.37 -18.67 15.56
CA SER A 250 -2.98 -17.52 14.76
C SER A 250 -3.44 -16.18 15.35
N GLY A 251 -2.56 -15.20 15.44
CA GLY A 251 -2.96 -13.88 15.96
C GLY A 251 -1.80 -13.02 16.38
N ARG A 252 -2.11 -11.77 16.72
CA ARG A 252 -1.12 -10.77 17.08
C ARG A 252 -1.61 -9.82 18.16
N ILE A 253 -0.84 -9.70 19.24
CA ILE A 253 -1.04 -8.74 20.32
C ILE A 253 0.09 -7.71 20.25
N ALA A 254 -0.19 -6.50 19.76
CA ALA A 254 0.87 -5.52 19.48
C ALA A 254 0.60 -4.08 19.88
N ASP A 255 1.60 -3.38 20.39
CA ASP A 255 1.55 -1.93 20.66
C ASP A 255 0.44 -1.51 21.65
N ASN A 256 0.05 -2.40 22.58
CA ASN A 256 -0.95 -2.09 23.61
C ASN A 256 -0.28 -1.51 24.87
N PHE A 257 -0.99 -0.64 25.58
CA PHE A 257 -0.68 -0.25 26.95
C PHE A 257 -1.59 -1.02 27.91
N ILE A 258 -1.03 -1.76 28.85
CA ILE A 258 -1.76 -2.68 29.71
C ILE A 258 -1.39 -2.42 31.17
N HIS A 259 -2.37 -1.97 31.94
CA HIS A 259 -2.28 -1.84 33.38
C HIS A 259 -3.31 -2.76 34.05
N THR A 260 -2.82 -3.74 34.79
CA THR A 260 -3.67 -4.63 35.58
C THR A 260 -3.43 -4.48 37.08
N THR A 261 -4.44 -4.80 37.88
CA THR A 261 -4.43 -4.57 39.35
C THR A 261 -4.41 -5.87 40.16
N LYS A 262 -4.54 -7.04 39.52
CA LYS A 262 -4.57 -8.32 40.24
C LYS A 262 -3.81 -9.44 39.56
N ASP A 263 -3.99 -9.63 38.26
CA ASP A 263 -3.46 -10.79 37.52
C ASP A 263 -2.70 -10.33 36.24
N THR A 264 -2.29 -11.26 35.39
CA THR A 264 -1.41 -11.04 34.25
C THR A 264 -1.97 -10.03 33.23
N GLY A 265 -1.04 -9.32 32.57
CA GLY A 265 -1.35 -8.41 31.49
C GLY A 265 -1.70 -9.15 30.19
N ILE A 266 -0.99 -10.24 29.90
CA ILE A 266 -1.27 -11.09 28.74
C ILE A 266 -1.25 -12.56 29.18
N TYR A 267 -2.27 -13.29 28.77
CA TYR A 267 -2.48 -14.70 29.07
C TYR A 267 -2.68 -15.48 27.76
N LEU A 268 -1.77 -16.40 27.46
CA LEU A 268 -1.85 -17.32 26.33
C LEU A 268 -2.05 -18.75 26.87
N CYS A 269 -3.11 -19.42 26.43
CA CYS A 269 -3.49 -20.74 26.93
C CYS A 269 -3.91 -21.65 25.78
N ASN A 270 -3.18 -22.75 25.58
CA ASN A 270 -3.31 -23.61 24.40
C ASN A 270 -3.35 -22.78 23.09
N ALA A 271 -2.45 -21.80 22.98
CA ALA A 271 -2.42 -20.83 21.89
C ALA A 271 -1.29 -21.14 20.89
N THR A 272 -1.61 -21.33 19.62
CA THR A 272 -0.62 -21.63 18.57
C THR A 272 -0.46 -20.44 17.62
N ASP A 273 0.76 -20.19 17.14
CA ASP A 273 1.05 -19.19 16.08
C ASP A 273 0.67 -17.74 16.50
N ILE A 274 1.05 -17.33 17.72
CA ILE A 274 0.73 -16.00 18.24
C ILE A 274 1.99 -15.13 18.32
N GLU A 275 1.90 -13.90 17.83
CA GLU A 275 2.92 -12.87 18.01
C GLU A 275 2.51 -11.88 19.10
N VAL A 276 3.34 -11.70 20.13
CA VAL A 276 3.16 -10.74 21.21
C VAL A 276 4.31 -9.74 21.20
N VAL A 277 4.08 -8.54 20.68
CA VAL A 277 5.18 -7.60 20.41
C VAL A 277 4.93 -6.14 20.78
N ASN A 278 5.97 -5.46 21.26
CA ASN A 278 5.96 -4.01 21.54
C ASN A 278 4.85 -3.53 22.51
N ASN A 279 4.36 -4.39 23.39
CA ASN A 279 3.38 -3.99 24.40
C ASN A 279 4.07 -3.35 25.61
N THR A 280 3.41 -2.40 26.28
CA THR A 280 3.83 -1.86 27.58
C THR A 280 2.90 -2.39 28.66
N ILE A 281 3.44 -3.13 29.62
CA ILE A 281 2.68 -3.89 30.61
C ILE A 281 3.12 -3.49 32.02
N TYR A 282 2.17 -3.06 32.84
CA TYR A 282 2.38 -2.75 34.24
C TYR A 282 1.38 -3.53 35.10
N ILE A 283 1.90 -4.44 35.92
CA ILE A 283 1.13 -5.21 36.90
C ILE A 283 1.25 -4.48 38.24
N ASP A 284 0.17 -3.83 38.66
CA ASP A 284 0.04 -3.07 39.90
C ASP A 284 -0.47 -3.97 41.04
N SER A 285 0.21 -5.11 41.20
CA SER A 285 -0.03 -6.09 42.25
C SER A 285 1.25 -6.89 42.53
N THR A 286 1.16 -7.82 43.48
CA THR A 286 2.24 -8.79 43.75
C THR A 286 2.27 -9.95 42.75
N TYR A 287 1.40 -9.97 41.73
CA TYR A 287 1.36 -11.04 40.74
C TYR A 287 2.67 -11.08 39.93
N PRO A 288 3.32 -12.26 39.79
CA PRO A 288 4.71 -12.33 39.38
C PRO A 288 4.95 -12.18 37.87
N ASN A 289 3.92 -12.38 37.03
CA ASN A 289 4.08 -12.50 35.59
C ASN A 289 3.27 -11.44 34.83
N ALA A 290 3.92 -10.73 33.91
CA ALA A 290 3.29 -9.78 32.99
C ALA A 290 2.71 -10.48 31.75
N ILE A 291 3.39 -11.53 31.28
CA ILE A 291 2.96 -12.37 30.17
C ILE A 291 3.13 -13.83 30.61
N GLU A 292 2.06 -14.61 30.50
CA GLU A 292 2.09 -16.05 30.72
C GLU A 292 1.70 -16.79 29.46
N TYR A 293 2.45 -17.84 29.12
CA TYR A 293 2.14 -18.75 28.04
C TYR A 293 2.14 -20.18 28.59
N ARG A 294 0.96 -20.81 28.53
CA ARG A 294 0.61 -21.96 29.35
C ARG A 294 0.22 -23.17 28.53
N PHE A 295 0.52 -24.35 29.06
CA PHE A 295 0.18 -25.67 28.52
C PHE A 295 0.93 -26.05 27.26
N GLU A 296 1.18 -27.34 27.09
CA GLU A 296 1.99 -27.91 26.00
C GLU A 296 1.52 -27.54 24.59
N LYS A 297 0.21 -27.29 24.39
CA LYS A 297 -0.30 -26.88 23.07
C LYS A 297 -0.06 -25.40 22.76
N THR A 298 0.49 -24.63 23.70
CA THR A 298 0.99 -23.29 23.40
C THR A 298 2.36 -23.41 22.75
N LYS A 299 2.43 -23.09 21.46
CA LYS A 299 3.61 -23.29 20.62
C LYS A 299 3.62 -22.33 19.43
N ASP A 300 4.74 -22.25 18.74
CA ASP A 300 4.92 -21.33 17.60
C ASP A 300 4.63 -19.86 18.00
N VAL A 301 4.84 -19.54 19.28
CA VAL A 301 4.61 -18.20 19.85
C VAL A 301 5.90 -17.40 19.80
N VAL A 302 5.80 -16.13 19.42
CA VAL A 302 6.89 -15.15 19.46
C VAL A 302 6.54 -14.05 20.45
N ILE A 303 7.42 -13.80 21.43
CA ILE A 303 7.25 -12.74 22.43
C ILE A 303 8.48 -11.82 22.38
N ALA A 304 8.33 -10.63 21.78
CA ALA A 304 9.48 -9.76 21.55
C ALA A 304 9.22 -8.26 21.68
N GLY A 305 10.20 -7.48 22.12
CA GLY A 305 10.09 -6.02 22.17
C GLY A 305 9.14 -5.47 23.25
N ASN A 306 8.64 -6.31 24.17
CA ASN A 306 7.68 -5.87 25.19
C ASN A 306 8.40 -5.20 26.36
N PHE A 307 7.78 -4.16 26.91
CA PHE A 307 8.19 -3.49 28.14
C PHE A 307 7.28 -3.98 29.27
N ALA A 308 7.83 -4.59 30.32
CA ALA A 308 7.07 -5.09 31.46
C ALA A 308 7.73 -4.76 32.80
N ASN A 309 6.98 -4.79 33.91
CA ASN A 309 7.53 -4.69 35.28
C ASN A 309 7.57 -6.04 36.01
N ARG A 310 7.12 -7.11 35.35
CA ARG A 310 6.98 -8.47 35.86
C ARG A 310 7.47 -9.48 34.82
N ALA A 311 7.65 -10.73 35.22
CA ALA A 311 8.28 -11.75 34.38
C ALA A 311 7.44 -12.12 33.14
N ILE A 312 8.13 -12.55 32.08
CA ILE A 312 7.54 -13.26 30.94
C ILE A 312 7.85 -14.75 31.16
N ARG A 313 6.82 -15.58 31.33
CA ARG A 313 7.01 -16.92 31.91
C ARG A 313 6.25 -18.02 31.18
N SER A 314 6.98 -19.06 30.79
CA SER A 314 6.40 -20.37 30.46
C SER A 314 5.82 -21.00 31.72
N ARG A 315 4.61 -21.52 31.62
CA ARG A 315 4.02 -22.39 32.64
C ARG A 315 3.44 -23.63 31.99
N ASP A 316 3.32 -24.70 32.77
CA ASP A 316 2.57 -25.90 32.41
C ASP A 316 2.99 -26.54 31.05
N GLY A 317 4.23 -26.32 30.59
CA GLY A 317 4.76 -26.87 29.33
C GLY A 317 4.62 -25.98 28.09
N GLY A 318 4.13 -24.74 28.21
CA GLY A 318 4.02 -23.82 27.08
C GLY A 318 5.37 -23.39 26.50
N SER A 319 5.46 -23.26 25.18
CA SER A 319 6.68 -22.89 24.45
C SER A 319 6.52 -21.59 23.66
N ALA A 320 7.58 -20.78 23.66
CA ALA A 320 7.65 -19.53 22.91
C ALA A 320 9.12 -19.16 22.63
N ARG A 321 9.35 -18.43 21.53
CA ARG A 321 10.60 -17.69 21.30
C ARG A 321 10.50 -16.33 21.99
N VAL A 322 11.31 -16.11 23.02
CA VAL A 322 11.28 -14.88 23.83
C VAL A 322 12.60 -14.13 23.68
N PHE A 323 12.57 -12.89 23.19
CA PHE A 323 13.78 -12.07 22.97
C PHE A 323 13.47 -10.57 23.00
N ASP A 324 14.47 -9.71 23.19
CA ASP A 324 14.34 -8.24 23.14
C ASP A 324 13.24 -7.64 24.04
N ASN A 325 12.90 -8.28 25.16
CA ASN A 325 11.93 -7.74 26.11
C ASN A 325 12.66 -6.99 27.25
N ASP A 326 12.12 -5.85 27.66
CA ASP A 326 12.64 -5.01 28.72
C ASP A 326 11.76 -5.12 29.97
N LEU A 327 12.31 -5.69 31.05
CA LEU A 327 11.59 -5.89 32.31
C LEU A 327 11.75 -4.74 33.32
N SER A 328 12.20 -3.56 32.86
CA SER A 328 12.55 -2.42 33.70
C SER A 328 11.43 -1.38 33.89
N VAL A 329 10.19 -1.65 33.46
CA VAL A 329 9.07 -0.70 33.59
C VAL A 329 8.90 -0.29 35.06
N LYS A 330 9.01 1.01 35.32
CA LYS A 330 8.87 1.59 36.66
C LYS A 330 7.46 2.15 36.86
N ASN A 331 7.02 2.18 38.11
CA ASN A 331 5.77 2.83 38.51
C ASN A 331 5.68 4.31 38.07
N SER A 332 6.82 5.01 37.93
CA SER A 332 6.87 6.40 37.45
C SER A 332 6.52 6.57 35.97
N TRP A 333 6.42 5.49 35.18
CA TRP A 333 5.91 5.50 33.81
C TRP A 333 4.38 5.48 33.76
N TYR A 334 3.75 5.34 34.93
CA TYR A 334 2.31 5.35 35.14
C TYR A 334 1.90 6.67 35.81
N ILE A 335 1.17 7.53 35.09
CA ILE A 335 0.42 8.62 35.72
C ILE A 335 -0.87 7.97 36.23
N LYS A 336 -1.01 7.80 37.55
CA LYS A 336 -2.29 7.41 38.16
C LYS A 336 -3.37 8.37 37.68
N PRO A 337 -4.42 7.91 36.98
CA PRO A 337 -5.58 8.74 36.72
C PRO A 337 -6.16 9.15 38.08
N SER A 338 -6.14 10.45 38.41
CA SER A 338 -6.89 10.94 39.56
C SER A 338 -8.37 10.65 39.34
N GLN A 339 -9.05 10.12 40.37
CA GLN A 339 -10.46 9.71 40.32
C GLN A 339 -11.47 10.88 40.18
N ALA A 340 -11.06 12.05 39.72
CA ALA A 340 -11.97 13.14 39.39
C ALA A 340 -11.36 13.94 38.24
N GLU A 341 -11.97 13.85 37.06
CA GLU A 341 -11.83 14.88 36.04
C GLU A 341 -13.14 15.68 35.98
N SER A 342 -13.08 16.87 36.56
CA SER A 342 -13.87 18.05 36.20
C SER A 342 -12.88 19.22 36.04
N PRO A 343 -13.19 20.23 35.21
CA PRO A 343 -12.23 20.98 34.38
C PRO A 343 -11.34 21.98 35.18
N PRO A 344 -10.30 22.56 34.55
CA PRO A 344 -9.15 23.09 35.28
C PRO A 344 -9.48 24.41 35.97
N VAL A 345 -9.19 24.49 37.27
CA VAL A 345 -9.11 25.76 38.01
C VAL A 345 -7.78 25.80 38.77
N GLU A 346 -7.07 26.90 38.59
CA GLU A 346 -5.76 27.24 39.17
C GLU A 346 -5.80 27.31 40.72
N ILE A 347 -4.68 26.93 41.37
CA ILE A 347 -4.46 27.14 42.82
C ILE A 347 -3.03 27.70 43.04
N PRO A 348 -2.83 28.61 44.02
CA PRO A 348 -1.96 29.78 43.91
C PRO A 348 -0.56 29.65 44.55
N ALA A 349 0.25 30.67 44.30
CA ALA A 349 1.71 30.76 44.45
C ALA A 349 2.30 30.63 45.87
N SER A 350 1.54 30.32 46.92
CA SER A 350 2.00 30.45 48.31
C SER A 350 2.43 29.15 49.01
N ALA A 351 2.42 27.98 48.35
CA ALA A 351 2.68 26.69 49.01
C ALA A 351 3.91 25.90 48.50
N ARG A 352 5.00 26.57 48.08
CA ARG A 352 6.29 25.89 47.81
C ARG A 352 7.24 25.97 49.02
N PRO A 353 7.62 24.85 49.68
CA PRO A 353 8.81 24.80 50.54
C PRO A 353 10.09 24.65 49.71
N LYS A 354 11.16 25.31 50.19
CA LYS A 354 12.44 25.50 49.50
C LYS A 354 13.27 24.21 49.38
N LYS A 355 13.89 24.03 48.21
CA LYS A 355 14.86 23.00 47.83
C LYS A 355 16.12 23.02 48.70
N SER A 356 16.62 21.84 49.06
CA SER A 356 18.07 21.57 49.07
C SER A 356 18.41 20.80 47.79
N GLU A 357 19.45 21.25 47.10
CA GLU A 357 19.77 20.91 45.72
C GLU A 357 20.35 19.49 45.55
N PRO A 358 19.89 18.72 44.56
CA PRO A 358 20.72 17.74 43.89
C PRO A 358 21.61 18.45 42.86
N VAL A 359 22.86 18.00 42.78
CA VAL A 359 23.87 18.44 41.82
C VAL A 359 23.28 18.51 40.41
N HIS A 360 23.15 19.75 39.94
CA HIS A 360 22.70 20.13 38.61
C HIS A 360 23.87 20.00 37.62
N GLU A 361 23.74 19.12 36.64
CA GLU A 361 24.02 19.59 35.28
C GLU A 361 22.75 20.30 34.79
N PRO A 362 22.84 21.55 34.30
CA PRO A 362 21.67 22.35 34.00
C PRO A 362 20.91 21.77 32.81
N VAL A 363 19.65 21.40 33.04
CA VAL A 363 18.63 21.42 31.98
C VAL A 363 18.38 22.89 31.69
N THR A 364 19.08 23.41 30.68
CA THR A 364 18.72 24.64 29.97
C THR A 364 17.23 24.57 29.59
N GLU A 365 16.55 25.72 29.48
CA GLU A 365 15.18 25.87 28.97
C GLU A 365 14.83 24.80 27.92
N ALA A 366 13.62 24.23 27.96
CA ALA A 366 13.20 23.23 26.98
C ALA A 366 13.52 23.72 25.57
N SER A 367 14.56 23.17 24.95
CA SER A 367 15.12 23.64 23.68
C SER A 367 14.03 23.69 22.63
N GLN A 368 13.91 24.82 21.94
CA GLN A 368 12.92 25.04 20.89
C GLN A 368 13.61 25.14 19.53
N VAL A 369 12.87 24.85 18.47
CA VAL A 369 13.30 25.11 17.09
C VAL A 369 13.58 26.61 16.91
N GLU A 370 14.60 26.95 16.13
CA GLU A 370 14.93 28.34 15.79
C GLU A 370 15.00 28.55 14.27
N ASN A 371 15.03 29.81 13.83
CA ASN A 371 15.22 30.20 12.43
C ASN A 371 14.32 29.44 11.43
N LEU A 372 13.04 29.26 11.77
CA LEU A 372 12.04 28.72 10.86
C LEU A 372 11.92 29.62 9.63
N ARG A 373 12.17 29.03 8.46
CA ARG A 373 11.95 29.64 7.16
C ARG A 373 10.95 28.78 6.40
N ALA A 374 9.98 29.43 5.78
CA ALA A 374 9.04 28.80 4.88
C ALA A 374 8.99 29.55 3.56
N TRP A 375 8.93 28.84 2.45
CA TRP A 375 8.72 29.40 1.12
C TRP A 375 7.92 28.43 0.27
N HIS A 376 7.22 28.96 -0.73
CA HIS A 376 6.41 28.18 -1.65
C HIS A 376 6.97 28.30 -3.07
N THR A 377 7.04 27.18 -3.79
CA THR A 377 7.43 27.13 -5.19
C THR A 377 6.75 25.95 -5.87
N ASP A 378 6.24 26.16 -7.08
CA ASP A 378 5.68 25.13 -7.96
C ASP A 378 4.67 24.18 -7.30
N GLY A 379 3.82 24.75 -6.44
CA GLY A 379 2.76 24.01 -5.75
C GLY A 379 3.21 23.31 -4.48
N GLN A 380 4.41 23.59 -3.96
CA GLN A 380 4.90 23.00 -2.71
C GLN A 380 5.47 24.02 -1.75
N THR A 381 5.18 23.82 -0.47
CA THR A 381 5.71 24.64 0.62
C THR A 381 6.82 23.90 1.32
N PHE A 382 8.00 24.52 1.37
CA PHE A 382 9.19 24.02 2.01
C PHE A 382 9.42 24.75 3.33
N LEU A 383 9.72 24.00 4.37
CA LEU A 383 10.11 24.51 5.68
C LEU A 383 11.53 24.04 5.98
N THR A 384 12.36 24.95 6.48
CA THR A 384 13.66 24.62 7.08
C THR A 384 13.79 25.31 8.42
N PHE A 385 14.47 24.68 9.36
CA PHE A 385 14.61 25.19 10.71
C PHE A 385 15.83 24.64 11.43
N ASP A 386 16.35 25.36 12.41
CA ASP A 386 17.41 24.87 13.29
C ASP A 386 16.84 23.87 14.29
N MET A 387 17.40 22.68 14.26
CA MET A 387 17.07 21.57 15.13
C MET A 387 17.61 21.82 16.54
N VAL A 388 16.87 21.37 17.54
CA VAL A 388 17.23 21.49 18.96
C VAL A 388 18.48 20.70 19.35
N LYS A 389 18.89 19.78 18.48
CA LYS A 389 20.06 18.95 18.68
C LYS A 389 20.73 18.67 17.34
N ASN A 390 22.06 18.83 17.32
CA ASN A 390 22.90 18.24 16.29
C ASN A 390 23.45 16.91 16.82
N ASP A 391 23.15 15.82 16.12
CA ASP A 391 23.57 14.47 16.53
C ASP A 391 24.94 14.05 15.99
N PHE A 392 25.56 14.85 15.12
CA PHE A 392 26.86 14.56 14.52
C PHE A 392 27.83 15.74 14.60
N PRO A 393 29.10 15.51 14.94
CA PRO A 393 30.10 16.58 15.05
C PRO A 393 30.52 17.15 13.69
N ASP A 394 30.46 16.34 12.64
CA ASP A 394 30.83 16.70 11.27
C ASP A 394 29.95 15.97 10.23
N ALA A 395 30.15 16.32 8.96
CA ALA A 395 29.31 15.87 7.85
C ALA A 395 29.81 14.59 7.16
N ASP A 396 30.93 14.01 7.59
CA ASP A 396 31.48 12.78 7.02
C ASP A 396 30.92 11.55 7.73
N ILE A 397 29.59 11.43 7.67
CA ILE A 397 28.84 10.37 8.35
C ILE A 397 28.55 9.24 7.36
N THR A 398 28.87 8.02 7.77
CA THR A 398 28.49 6.84 7.00
C THR A 398 27.01 6.52 7.19
N TYR A 399 26.42 5.84 6.22
CA TYR A 399 25.02 5.43 6.24
C TYR A 399 24.72 4.50 7.41
N GLY A 400 25.69 3.65 7.80
CA GLY A 400 25.59 2.81 8.99
C GLY A 400 25.59 3.61 10.28
N GLN A 401 26.50 4.58 10.43
CA GLN A 401 26.53 5.50 11.58
C GLN A 401 25.22 6.29 11.70
N TYR A 402 24.69 6.75 10.57
CA TYR A 402 23.40 7.42 10.49
C TYR A 402 22.27 6.55 11.07
N PHE A 403 22.12 5.30 10.61
CA PHE A 403 21.05 4.42 11.09
C PHE A 403 21.22 4.00 12.54
N GLU A 404 22.44 3.68 12.97
CA GLU A 404 22.72 3.34 14.36
C GLU A 404 22.35 4.50 15.28
N ARG A 405 22.73 5.72 14.90
CA ARG A 405 22.35 6.90 15.68
C ARG A 405 20.84 7.14 15.68
N LYS A 406 20.19 7.02 14.51
CA LYS A 406 18.73 7.12 14.40
C LYS A 406 18.00 6.10 15.27
N LYS A 407 18.50 4.87 15.37
CA LYS A 407 17.99 3.83 16.26
C LYS A 407 18.14 4.20 17.74
N GLN A 408 19.31 4.71 18.15
CA GLN A 408 19.60 5.11 19.54
C GLN A 408 18.72 6.25 20.05
N ILE A 409 18.33 7.18 19.16
CA ILE A 409 17.53 8.35 19.54
C ILE A 409 16.09 8.31 19.02
N LYS A 410 15.64 7.16 18.51
CA LYS A 410 14.28 6.95 18.02
C LYS A 410 13.26 7.40 19.07
N ASN A 411 12.33 8.26 18.65
CA ASN A 411 11.28 8.86 19.50
C ASN A 411 11.78 9.76 20.66
N LYS A 412 13.08 10.05 20.76
CA LYS A 412 13.62 10.98 21.77
C LYS A 412 13.55 12.44 21.33
N VAL A 413 13.66 12.68 20.02
CA VAL A 413 13.54 14.00 19.37
C VAL A 413 12.60 13.88 18.18
N GLN A 414 11.56 14.73 18.13
CA GLN A 414 10.64 14.88 17.01
C GLN A 414 10.27 16.35 16.82
N TYR A 415 9.71 16.69 15.67
CA TYR A 415 9.19 18.02 15.38
C TYR A 415 7.74 17.92 14.91
N HIS A 416 6.86 18.74 15.49
CA HIS A 416 5.47 18.86 15.06
C HIS A 416 5.31 20.11 14.21
N ILE A 417 4.70 19.95 13.03
CA ILE A 417 4.45 21.02 12.08
C ILE A 417 2.99 21.42 12.18
N TYR A 418 2.72 22.71 12.28
CA TYR A 418 1.38 23.29 12.29
C TYR A 418 1.20 24.24 11.11
N ARG A 419 -0.03 24.31 10.61
CA ARG A 419 -0.45 25.21 9.52
C ARG A 419 -1.76 25.89 9.90
N SER A 420 -1.87 27.19 9.65
CA SER A 420 -3.04 28.00 10.03
C SER A 420 -3.28 29.11 9.00
N ASN A 421 -4.53 29.50 8.75
CA ASN A 421 -4.87 30.65 7.90
C ASN A 421 -4.78 32.00 8.65
N THR A 422 -4.54 31.97 9.97
CA THR A 422 -4.29 33.15 10.80
C THR A 422 -2.94 33.03 11.52
N PRO A 423 -2.30 34.15 11.91
CA PRO A 423 -1.07 34.11 12.70
C PRO A 423 -1.21 33.24 13.96
N PHE A 424 -0.15 32.52 14.31
CA PHE A 424 -0.16 31.69 15.52
C PHE A 424 -0.11 32.55 16.78
N LYS A 425 -1.11 32.38 17.65
CA LYS A 425 -1.07 32.83 19.04
C LYS A 425 -0.67 31.70 20.00
N ASP A 426 -1.03 30.47 19.63
CA ASP A 426 -0.83 29.24 20.40
C ASP A 426 -1.01 28.01 19.49
N VAL A 427 -0.42 26.87 19.84
CA VAL A 427 -0.60 25.56 19.18
C VAL A 427 -1.24 24.51 20.10
N ARG A 428 -1.49 24.81 21.38
CA ARG A 428 -2.00 23.83 22.37
C ARG A 428 -3.31 23.14 21.97
N GLN A 429 -4.21 23.85 21.29
CA GLN A 429 -5.51 23.33 20.83
C GLN A 429 -5.50 22.87 19.36
N LEU A 430 -4.34 22.89 18.69
CA LEU A 430 -4.23 22.53 17.28
C LEU A 430 -3.74 21.09 17.14
N THR A 431 -4.20 20.43 16.08
CA THR A 431 -3.63 19.15 15.63
C THR A 431 -2.48 19.46 14.67
N PRO A 432 -1.28 18.85 14.86
CA PRO A 432 -0.19 19.01 13.91
C PRO A 432 -0.61 18.56 12.51
N LEU A 433 -0.25 19.34 11.51
CA LEU A 433 -0.30 18.95 10.09
C LEU A 433 0.56 17.70 9.88
N ALA A 434 1.76 17.68 10.45
CA ALA A 434 2.69 16.56 10.32
C ALA A 434 3.57 16.41 11.57
N ARG A 435 4.16 15.23 11.72
CA ARG A 435 5.17 14.91 12.74
C ARG A 435 6.37 14.30 12.03
N VAL A 436 7.54 14.88 12.21
CA VAL A 436 8.81 14.41 11.60
C VAL A 436 9.82 14.07 12.68
N ASP A 437 10.76 13.18 12.38
CA ASP A 437 11.80 12.79 13.33
C ASP A 437 13.00 13.77 13.35
N GLY A 438 13.95 13.52 14.25
CA GLY A 438 15.18 14.29 14.39
C GLY A 438 16.12 14.28 13.17
N PHE A 439 15.84 13.48 12.14
CA PHE A 439 16.69 13.29 10.96
C PHE A 439 16.02 13.76 9.66
N THR A 440 15.02 14.62 9.74
CA THR A 440 14.22 15.07 8.59
C THR A 440 15.00 15.80 7.47
N GLY A 441 16.27 16.17 7.71
CA GLY A 441 17.20 16.70 6.70
C GLY A 441 18.02 15.64 5.94
N TRP A 442 17.93 14.36 6.32
CA TRP A 442 18.70 13.25 5.73
C TRP A 442 17.89 12.49 4.69
N ASN A 443 18.54 12.14 3.59
CA ASN A 443 17.98 11.28 2.56
C ASN A 443 18.18 9.81 2.92
N GLU A 444 17.20 9.28 3.65
CA GLU A 444 17.20 7.91 4.15
C GLU A 444 16.83 6.84 3.11
N PHE A 445 16.33 7.23 1.94
CA PHE A 445 15.92 6.31 0.89
C PHE A 445 16.89 6.28 -0.29
N PHE A 446 17.96 7.08 -0.27
CA PHE A 446 18.91 7.21 -1.37
C PHE A 446 19.49 5.86 -1.83
N TYR A 447 19.88 4.99 -0.89
CA TYR A 447 20.42 3.66 -1.22
C TYR A 447 19.33 2.56 -1.29
N GLY A 448 18.06 2.94 -1.45
CA GLY A 448 16.89 2.07 -1.45
C GLY A 448 16.21 1.98 -0.08
N ILE A 449 15.34 0.98 0.09
CA ILE A 449 14.56 0.81 1.33
C ILE A 449 15.45 0.44 2.53
N HIS A 450 15.02 0.78 3.74
CA HIS A 450 15.81 0.63 4.99
C HIS A 450 16.34 -0.78 5.26
N THR A 451 15.73 -1.83 4.71
CA THR A 451 16.23 -3.20 4.85
C THR A 451 17.62 -3.40 4.25
N ASN A 452 18.09 -2.45 3.41
CA ASN A 452 19.42 -2.48 2.81
C ASN A 452 20.47 -1.67 3.59
N ALA A 453 20.14 -1.14 4.77
CA ALA A 453 21.03 -0.26 5.54
C ALA A 453 22.39 -0.92 5.84
N GLU A 454 22.41 -2.22 6.15
CA GLU A 454 23.65 -2.97 6.39
C GLU A 454 24.53 -3.06 5.14
N LYS A 455 23.94 -3.35 3.98
CA LYS A 455 24.65 -3.50 2.69
C LYS A 455 25.42 -2.23 2.30
N TYR A 456 24.86 -1.07 2.61
CA TYR A 456 25.45 0.23 2.26
C TYR A 456 26.03 0.99 3.45
N SER A 457 26.20 0.31 4.59
CA SER A 457 26.63 0.92 5.86
C SER A 457 27.92 1.75 5.74
N GLY A 458 28.89 1.31 4.94
CA GLY A 458 30.15 2.03 4.69
C GLY A 458 30.07 3.19 3.69
N ARG A 459 28.94 3.42 3.03
CA ARG A 459 28.74 4.54 2.09
C ARG A 459 28.45 5.83 2.86
N LYS A 460 28.71 6.98 2.24
CA LYS A 460 28.36 8.29 2.83
C LYS A 460 26.85 8.47 2.91
N ALA A 461 26.34 8.89 4.06
CA ALA A 461 24.95 9.29 4.24
C ALA A 461 24.69 10.64 3.53
N ILE A 462 23.55 10.75 2.85
CA ILE A 462 23.23 11.90 2.01
C ILE A 462 22.25 12.82 2.74
N ARG A 463 22.46 14.12 2.65
CA ARG A 463 21.54 15.15 3.13
C ARG A 463 20.83 15.82 1.95
N TYR A 464 19.59 16.23 2.15
CA TYR A 464 18.82 16.88 1.11
C TYR A 464 19.37 18.27 0.79
N THR A 465 19.34 18.61 -0.48
CA THR A 465 19.33 19.98 -1.00
C THR A 465 17.86 20.34 -1.24
N VAL A 466 17.38 21.40 -0.57
CA VAL A 466 15.97 21.82 -0.63
C VAL A 466 15.77 23.11 -1.44
N LYS A 467 16.86 23.77 -1.84
CA LYS A 467 16.85 24.90 -2.74
C LYS A 467 17.91 24.73 -3.82
N PRO A 468 17.57 25.00 -5.08
CA PRO A 468 18.56 24.96 -6.16
C PRO A 468 19.79 25.81 -5.82
N LYS A 469 20.98 25.29 -6.10
CA LYS A 469 22.28 25.96 -5.93
C LYS A 469 22.73 26.28 -4.49
N GLU A 470 21.93 25.98 -3.46
CA GLU A 470 22.32 26.21 -2.05
C GLU A 470 23.10 25.03 -1.42
N GLY A 471 23.22 23.90 -2.12
CA GLY A 471 23.89 22.70 -1.63
C GLY A 471 23.14 21.96 -0.52
N PRO A 472 23.73 20.88 0.04
CA PRO A 472 23.08 20.08 1.07
C PRO A 472 22.83 20.88 2.36
N LEU A 473 21.71 20.61 3.02
CA LEU A 473 21.37 21.22 4.32
C LEU A 473 22.49 21.00 5.34
N ALA A 474 22.82 22.05 6.09
CA ALA A 474 23.75 21.98 7.23
C ALA A 474 23.26 20.97 8.29
N LEU A 475 24.17 20.38 9.08
CA LEU A 475 23.88 19.27 10.00
C LEU A 475 22.78 19.56 11.02
N ASN A 476 22.75 20.81 11.51
CA ASN A 476 21.78 21.30 12.47
C ASN A 476 20.44 21.72 11.84
N LYS A 477 20.26 21.63 10.52
CA LYS A 477 19.00 21.99 9.85
C LYS A 477 18.09 20.78 9.65
N GLY A 478 16.81 20.96 9.95
CA GLY A 478 15.72 20.07 9.55
C GLY A 478 14.99 20.61 8.32
N ALA A 479 14.25 19.75 7.62
CA ALA A 479 13.41 20.11 6.50
C ALA A 479 12.06 19.39 6.53
N PHE A 480 11.01 20.04 6.07
CA PHE A 480 9.70 19.45 5.82
C PHE A 480 9.11 20.07 4.55
N VAL A 481 8.44 19.26 3.72
CA VAL A 481 7.81 19.72 2.49
C VAL A 481 6.36 19.28 2.50
N TYR A 482 5.47 20.15 2.02
CA TYR A 482 4.04 19.91 1.98
C TYR A 482 3.46 20.35 0.64
N THR A 483 2.59 19.53 0.05
CA THR A 483 1.77 19.92 -1.09
C THR A 483 0.36 20.27 -0.60
N PRO A 484 -0.06 21.54 -0.66
CA PRO A 484 -1.39 21.94 -0.23
C PRO A 484 -2.47 21.38 -1.17
N GLU A 485 -3.61 21.02 -0.59
CA GLU A 485 -4.78 20.53 -1.35
C GLU A 485 -5.53 21.68 -2.05
N GLN A 486 -5.38 22.91 -1.53
CA GLN A 486 -6.06 24.10 -2.03
C GLN A 486 -5.14 25.30 -1.90
N LYS A 487 -5.24 26.21 -2.87
CA LYS A 487 -4.55 27.51 -2.82
C LYS A 487 -4.98 28.33 -1.61
N GLY A 488 -4.09 29.15 -1.09
CA GLY A 488 -4.41 30.09 -0.02
C GLY A 488 -3.19 30.69 0.68
N SER A 489 -3.44 31.37 1.78
CA SER A 489 -2.43 32.12 2.54
C SER A 489 -2.33 31.52 3.94
N PHE A 490 -1.18 30.94 4.28
CA PHE A 490 -1.03 30.15 5.50
C PHE A 490 0.25 30.46 6.28
N TYR A 491 0.12 30.53 7.59
CA TYR A 491 1.22 30.60 8.55
C TYR A 491 1.65 29.19 8.93
N TYR A 492 2.93 29.06 9.30
CA TYR A 492 3.52 27.82 9.80
C TYR A 492 4.14 28.00 11.18
N ALA A 493 4.07 26.95 11.99
CA ALA A 493 4.80 26.82 13.25
C ALA A 493 5.46 25.44 13.34
N VAL A 494 6.63 25.37 13.97
CA VAL A 494 7.32 24.11 14.25
C VAL A 494 7.67 24.06 15.74
N THR A 495 7.26 22.99 16.42
CA THR A 495 7.59 22.77 17.83
C THR A 495 8.48 21.54 17.98
N ALA A 496 9.43 21.60 18.92
CA ALA A 496 10.25 20.45 19.28
C ALA A 496 9.56 19.56 20.32
N VAL A 497 9.72 18.25 20.17
CA VAL A 497 9.39 17.24 21.17
C VAL A 497 10.70 16.62 21.65
N THR A 498 11.06 16.85 22.90
CA THR A 498 12.28 16.30 23.51
C THR A 498 11.91 15.51 24.77
N GLY A 499 12.44 14.28 24.89
CA GLY A 499 12.12 13.43 26.05
C GLY A 499 10.63 13.10 26.17
N GLY A 500 9.92 13.02 25.04
CA GLY A 500 8.48 12.73 24.98
C GLY A 500 7.56 13.91 25.33
N ARG A 501 8.10 15.11 25.58
CA ARG A 501 7.32 16.33 25.86
C ARG A 501 7.51 17.34 24.75
N GLU A 502 6.40 17.86 24.23
CA GLU A 502 6.38 18.92 23.24
C GLU A 502 6.53 20.29 23.92
N ASN A 503 7.47 21.12 23.48
CA ASN A 503 7.53 22.52 23.89
C ASN A 503 6.50 23.33 23.09
N LYS A 504 5.33 23.58 23.72
CA LYS A 504 4.25 24.42 23.18
C LYS A 504 4.21 25.84 23.78
N GLU A 505 5.02 26.10 24.81
CA GLU A 505 4.96 27.33 25.61
C GLU A 505 5.81 28.45 24.99
N SER A 506 6.77 28.10 24.11
CA SER A 506 7.72 29.03 23.49
C SER A 506 7.43 29.27 22.00
N LEU A 507 6.23 29.76 21.63
CA LEU A 507 5.98 30.28 20.27
C LEU A 507 6.51 31.72 20.17
N ILE A 508 7.82 31.90 20.30
CA ILE A 508 8.45 33.23 20.35
C ILE A 508 9.21 33.46 19.04
N GLY A 509 8.51 33.94 18.01
CA GLY A 509 9.08 34.59 16.81
C GLY A 509 9.93 33.75 15.83
N GLN A 510 10.79 32.86 16.34
CA GLN A 510 11.79 32.12 15.58
C GLN A 510 11.32 30.76 15.09
N ASN A 511 10.28 30.20 15.70
CA ASN A 511 9.69 28.92 15.33
C ASN A 511 8.30 29.06 14.69
N VAL A 512 7.94 30.29 14.33
CA VAL A 512 6.70 30.66 13.64
C VAL A 512 7.01 31.60 12.48
N THR A 513 6.31 31.45 11.37
CA THR A 513 6.43 32.40 10.25
C THR A 513 5.77 33.73 10.62
N GLN A 514 6.46 34.84 10.41
CA GLN A 514 5.93 36.18 10.69
C GLN A 514 4.88 36.63 9.65
N ASN A 515 5.06 36.21 8.40
CA ASN A 515 4.15 36.47 7.30
C ASN A 515 3.58 35.14 6.78
N PRO A 516 2.34 35.13 6.24
CA PRO A 516 1.81 33.93 5.65
C PRO A 516 2.52 33.62 4.33
N VAL A 517 2.70 32.33 4.08
CA VAL A 517 3.15 31.80 2.80
C VAL A 517 1.96 31.78 1.84
N GLN A 518 2.15 32.34 0.64
CA GLN A 518 1.17 32.21 -0.44
C GLN A 518 1.37 30.86 -1.11
N GLU A 519 0.33 30.06 -1.11
CA GLU A 519 0.35 28.68 -1.57
C GLU A 519 -0.57 28.48 -2.76
N ASP A 520 -0.10 27.72 -3.72
CA ASP A 520 -0.88 27.14 -4.80
C ASP A 520 -0.70 25.61 -4.81
N THR A 521 -1.42 24.90 -5.67
CA THR A 521 -1.29 23.44 -5.82
C THR A 521 -0.40 23.10 -7.01
N GLY A 522 0.28 21.95 -6.96
CA GLY A 522 1.15 21.52 -8.05
C GLY A 522 2.00 20.30 -7.73
N PRO A 523 2.66 19.72 -8.74
CA PRO A 523 3.42 18.48 -8.59
C PRO A 523 4.79 18.67 -7.91
N GLY A 524 5.22 19.92 -7.70
CA GLY A 524 6.59 20.24 -7.28
C GLY A 524 7.61 20.15 -8.41
N THR A 525 8.78 20.73 -8.15
CA THR A 525 9.90 20.77 -9.11
C THR A 525 11.03 19.85 -8.66
N PRO A 526 11.62 19.04 -9.56
CA PRO A 526 12.84 18.32 -9.25
C PRO A 526 13.98 19.24 -8.82
N ILE A 527 14.60 18.95 -7.68
CA ILE A 527 15.73 19.71 -7.16
C ILE A 527 17.02 18.92 -7.39
N LEU A 528 17.94 19.49 -8.17
CA LEU A 528 19.27 18.93 -8.37
C LEU A 528 20.01 18.89 -7.02
N GLN A 529 20.34 17.67 -6.59
CA GLN A 529 21.05 17.40 -5.34
C GLN A 529 22.56 17.51 -5.53
N ARG A 530 23.07 16.93 -6.63
CA ARG A 530 24.50 16.95 -7.00
C ARG A 530 24.73 16.40 -8.40
N VAL A 531 25.94 16.65 -8.90
CA VAL A 531 26.46 16.10 -10.15
C VAL A 531 27.76 15.36 -9.84
N GLU A 532 27.91 14.15 -10.39
CA GLU A 532 29.11 13.34 -10.26
C GLU A 532 29.65 12.95 -11.65
N SER A 533 30.96 12.87 -11.80
CA SER A 533 31.62 12.42 -13.03
C SER A 533 32.59 11.28 -12.71
N PRO A 534 32.09 10.08 -12.39
CA PRO A 534 32.94 8.94 -12.07
C PRO A 534 33.75 8.50 -13.31
N LYS A 535 34.85 7.77 -13.09
CA LYS A 535 35.63 7.18 -14.19
C LYS A 535 34.81 6.17 -14.99
N GLU A 536 33.91 5.46 -14.32
CA GLU A 536 33.02 4.49 -14.93
C GLU A 536 31.72 4.37 -14.11
N PHE A 537 30.61 4.16 -14.81
CA PHE A 537 29.33 3.78 -14.21
C PHE A 537 28.63 2.78 -15.13
N GLN A 538 28.22 1.63 -14.60
CA GLN A 538 27.48 0.61 -15.36
C GLN A 538 28.17 0.23 -16.68
N TYR A 539 29.50 0.04 -16.60
CA TYR A 539 30.39 -0.30 -17.71
C TYR A 539 30.47 0.78 -18.82
N ILE A 540 30.12 2.03 -18.51
CA ILE A 540 30.29 3.20 -19.38
C ILE A 540 31.34 4.12 -18.76
N LYS A 541 32.35 4.45 -19.55
CA LYS A 541 33.46 5.32 -19.13
C LYS A 541 33.04 6.79 -19.17
N ASN A 542 33.60 7.56 -18.24
CA ASN A 542 33.45 9.01 -18.12
C ASN A 542 32.00 9.55 -18.21
N PRO A 543 30.98 8.91 -17.62
CA PRO A 543 29.64 9.45 -17.67
C PRO A 543 29.48 10.62 -16.70
N THR A 544 28.48 11.45 -16.94
CA THR A 544 28.04 12.46 -15.97
C THR A 544 26.71 12.03 -15.36
N LEU A 545 26.64 12.00 -14.04
CA LEU A 545 25.49 11.53 -13.25
C LEU A 545 24.84 12.73 -12.55
N TYR A 546 23.58 12.99 -12.84
CA TYR A 546 22.79 14.06 -12.24
C TYR A 546 21.76 13.46 -11.29
N PHE A 547 21.89 13.79 -10.01
CA PHE A 547 21.00 13.28 -8.97
C PHE A 547 19.97 14.34 -8.61
N PHE A 548 18.70 14.00 -8.71
CA PHE A 548 17.59 14.86 -8.34
C PHE A 548 16.76 14.23 -7.24
N THR A 549 16.11 15.07 -6.44
CA THR A 549 15.02 14.66 -5.56
C THR A 549 13.80 15.49 -5.91
N ARG A 550 12.63 14.86 -6.06
CA ARG A 550 11.34 15.58 -6.09
C ARG A 550 10.47 15.03 -4.96
N TRP A 551 9.82 15.92 -4.22
CA TRP A 551 8.85 15.55 -3.20
C TRP A 551 7.53 15.20 -3.89
N GLU A 552 7.35 13.95 -4.27
CA GLU A 552 6.19 13.53 -5.06
C GLU A 552 4.90 13.55 -4.26
N THR A 553 3.81 13.87 -4.96
CA THR A 553 2.46 13.72 -4.45
C THR A 553 1.54 13.12 -5.51
N PHE A 554 0.23 13.09 -5.27
CA PHE A 554 -0.75 12.63 -6.25
C PHE A 554 -0.62 13.44 -7.56
N PRO A 555 -0.61 12.81 -8.75
CA PRO A 555 -0.87 11.40 -9.05
C PRO A 555 0.39 10.51 -9.15
N ASN A 556 1.56 10.98 -8.71
CA ASN A 556 2.86 10.27 -8.77
C ASN A 556 3.18 9.49 -7.48
N ALA A 557 2.49 9.78 -6.38
CA ALA A 557 2.59 9.06 -5.12
C ALA A 557 1.26 9.10 -4.34
N GLY A 558 0.97 8.04 -3.58
CA GLY A 558 -0.13 7.99 -2.62
C GLY A 558 0.19 8.66 -1.28
N MET A 559 1.33 9.34 -1.17
CA MET A 559 1.75 10.13 -0.01
C MET A 559 1.82 11.61 -0.39
N ASN A 560 1.64 12.51 0.57
CA ASN A 560 1.83 13.94 0.36
C ASN A 560 3.31 14.29 0.46
N ALA A 561 3.87 14.91 -0.59
CA ALA A 561 5.24 15.39 -0.64
C ALA A 561 6.26 14.36 -0.10
N HIS A 562 6.25 13.13 -0.61
CA HIS A 562 7.25 12.12 -0.24
C HIS A 562 8.47 12.23 -1.16
N PRO A 563 9.71 12.35 -0.64
CA PRO A 563 10.89 12.49 -1.48
C PRO A 563 11.17 11.21 -2.27
N PHE A 564 11.31 11.34 -3.59
CA PHE A 564 11.84 10.30 -4.47
C PHE A 564 13.09 10.82 -5.18
N ASP A 565 14.10 9.95 -5.26
CA ASP A 565 15.35 10.25 -5.95
C ASP A 565 15.34 9.73 -7.38
N TYR A 566 15.96 10.52 -8.25
CA TYR A 566 16.15 10.23 -9.66
C TYR A 566 17.62 10.37 -10.04
N LEU A 567 18.04 9.53 -10.96
CA LEU A 567 19.32 9.62 -11.63
C LEU A 567 19.07 9.83 -13.13
N VAL A 568 19.66 10.91 -13.66
CA VAL A 568 19.88 11.08 -15.10
C VAL A 568 21.36 10.87 -15.35
N ALA A 569 21.73 9.75 -15.96
CA ALA A 569 23.10 9.46 -16.36
C ALA A 569 23.28 9.75 -17.84
N VAL A 570 24.33 10.50 -18.20
CA VAL A 570 24.62 10.95 -19.56
C VAL A 570 25.97 10.38 -19.97
N PRO A 571 26.05 9.61 -21.08
CA PRO A 571 27.31 9.03 -21.51
C PRO A 571 28.19 10.14 -22.11
N GLU A 572 29.51 9.92 -22.18
CA GLU A 572 30.46 10.85 -22.79
C GLU A 572 30.04 11.24 -24.21
N ASN A 573 29.58 10.25 -25.00
CA ASN A 573 29.09 10.43 -26.36
C ASN A 573 27.56 10.35 -26.41
N VAL A 574 26.88 11.41 -26.01
CA VAL A 574 25.41 11.49 -26.06
C VAL A 574 24.91 11.78 -27.49
N LYS A 575 23.83 11.11 -27.90
CA LYS A 575 23.17 11.39 -29.19
C LYS A 575 22.33 12.66 -29.05
N ASN A 576 22.16 13.42 -30.13
CA ASN A 576 21.35 14.64 -30.12
C ASN A 576 20.34 14.64 -31.28
N PRO A 577 19.02 14.56 -31.01
CA PRO A 577 18.40 14.33 -29.70
C PRO A 577 18.66 12.90 -29.16
N ALA A 578 18.74 12.77 -27.83
CA ALA A 578 19.13 11.56 -27.12
C ALA A 578 17.94 10.60 -26.91
N PRO A 579 18.09 9.30 -27.20
CA PRO A 579 17.16 8.29 -26.67
C PRO A 579 17.21 8.26 -25.14
N VAL A 580 16.09 7.89 -24.50
CA VAL A 580 16.04 7.75 -23.04
C VAL A 580 15.70 6.31 -22.65
N GLY A 581 16.58 5.68 -21.88
CA GLY A 581 16.33 4.37 -21.29
C GLY A 581 15.86 4.50 -19.85
N ILE A 582 14.62 4.11 -19.57
CA ILE A 582 14.09 3.97 -18.21
C ILE A 582 14.60 2.64 -17.65
N HIS A 583 15.56 2.71 -16.74
CA HIS A 583 16.23 1.55 -16.16
C HIS A 583 15.68 1.22 -14.77
N LEU A 584 15.09 0.02 -14.67
CA LEU A 584 14.33 -0.42 -13.50
C LEU A 584 15.14 -1.45 -12.72
N HIS A 585 15.45 -1.15 -11.45
CA HIS A 585 16.28 -2.03 -10.64
C HIS A 585 15.53 -3.30 -10.15
N SER A 586 16.30 -4.35 -9.88
CA SER A 586 15.85 -5.62 -9.29
C SER A 586 15.51 -5.45 -7.81
N TRP A 587 14.92 -6.47 -7.20
CA TRP A 587 14.67 -6.49 -5.75
C TRP A 587 16.00 -6.30 -4.98
N GLY A 588 16.03 -5.36 -4.03
CA GLY A 588 17.23 -5.03 -3.27
C GLY A 588 18.23 -4.09 -3.98
N GLY A 589 17.94 -3.70 -5.23
CA GLY A 589 18.67 -2.66 -5.96
C GLY A 589 18.26 -1.24 -5.52
N ASN A 590 18.81 -0.24 -6.22
CA ASN A 590 18.51 1.18 -6.03
C ASN A 590 18.84 1.96 -7.33
N LEU A 591 18.74 3.29 -7.34
CA LEU A 591 19.02 4.11 -8.52
C LEU A 591 20.45 3.97 -9.08
N LEU A 592 21.41 3.46 -8.29
CA LEU A 592 22.80 3.26 -8.70
C LEU A 592 23.09 1.87 -9.28
N GLU A 593 22.25 0.87 -9.00
CA GLU A 593 22.52 -0.52 -9.38
C GLU A 593 21.28 -1.43 -9.45
N GLY A 594 21.45 -2.60 -10.06
CA GLY A 594 20.43 -3.66 -10.06
C GLY A 594 19.52 -3.69 -11.31
N TYR A 595 19.72 -2.82 -12.30
CA TYR A 595 19.02 -2.85 -13.60
C TYR A 595 19.81 -3.56 -14.72
N ALA A 596 20.93 -4.20 -14.37
CA ALA A 596 21.89 -4.87 -15.25
C ALA A 596 22.77 -3.93 -16.09
N TRP A 597 22.50 -3.77 -17.38
CA TRP A 597 23.27 -2.89 -18.26
C TRP A 597 22.66 -1.49 -18.30
N TRP A 598 23.49 -0.48 -18.57
CA TRP A 598 23.03 0.75 -19.22
C TRP A 598 22.85 0.46 -20.72
N ASN A 599 21.64 0.06 -21.11
CA ASN A 599 21.31 -0.29 -22.48
C ASN A 599 21.40 0.94 -23.40
N ASN A 600 21.91 0.74 -24.62
CA ASN A 600 22.08 1.77 -25.66
C ASN A 600 22.94 3.00 -25.29
N ALA A 601 23.69 2.97 -24.20
CA ALA A 601 24.64 4.05 -23.89
C ALA A 601 25.68 4.25 -25.01
N GLU A 602 26.11 3.17 -25.66
CA GLU A 602 27.00 3.22 -26.83
C GLU A 602 26.37 3.87 -28.06
N LYS A 603 25.03 3.92 -28.12
CA LYS A 603 24.25 4.69 -29.12
C LYS A 603 23.89 6.09 -28.62
N GLY A 604 24.49 6.52 -27.51
CA GLY A 604 24.29 7.83 -26.89
C GLY A 604 22.97 8.00 -26.15
N ALA A 605 22.38 6.90 -25.64
CA ALA A 605 21.16 6.96 -24.83
C ALA A 605 21.46 7.44 -23.40
N ILE A 606 20.63 8.36 -22.91
CA ILE A 606 20.60 8.77 -21.51
C ILE A 606 19.90 7.69 -20.69
N LEU A 607 20.38 7.43 -19.47
CA LEU A 607 19.69 6.55 -18.52
C LEU A 607 18.90 7.39 -17.52
N LEU A 608 17.63 7.05 -17.35
CA LEU A 608 16.76 7.51 -16.28
C LEU A 608 16.54 6.35 -15.31
N ALA A 609 16.88 6.53 -14.04
CA ALA A 609 16.61 5.58 -12.97
C ALA A 609 16.01 6.30 -11.75
N SER A 610 15.35 5.52 -10.89
CA SER A 610 14.75 5.99 -9.62
C SER A 610 14.95 4.92 -8.55
N ASN A 611 14.70 5.28 -7.29
CA ASN A 611 14.43 4.28 -6.25
C ASN A 611 12.97 3.84 -6.29
N GLN A 612 12.74 2.59 -5.89
CA GLN A 612 11.40 2.06 -5.74
C GLN A 612 10.94 2.06 -4.28
N TYR A 613 9.84 2.77 -4.01
CA TYR A 613 9.14 2.75 -2.74
C TYR A 613 7.64 2.99 -2.95
N PRO A 614 6.75 2.12 -2.44
CA PRO A 614 7.03 0.80 -1.88
C PRO A 614 7.55 -0.14 -2.99
N TYR A 615 7.98 -1.35 -2.63
CA TYR A 615 8.29 -2.36 -3.65
C TYR A 615 7.01 -2.86 -4.33
N ASP A 616 6.64 -2.19 -5.42
CA ASP A 616 5.40 -2.38 -6.19
C ASP A 616 5.64 -2.99 -7.59
N TRP A 617 6.79 -3.63 -7.80
CA TRP A 617 7.19 -4.21 -9.10
C TRP A 617 7.21 -3.25 -10.30
N TRP A 618 7.42 -1.96 -10.04
CA TRP A 618 7.46 -0.86 -11.01
C TRP A 618 6.13 -0.65 -11.71
N THR A 619 5.06 -0.95 -11.00
CA THR A 619 3.69 -0.79 -11.46
C THR A 619 3.02 0.36 -10.72
N GLY A 620 2.31 0.02 -9.65
CA GLY A 620 1.48 0.87 -8.84
C GLY A 620 1.04 0.13 -7.60
N TYR A 621 0.36 0.84 -6.72
CA TYR A 621 -0.11 0.32 -5.45
C TYR A 621 -1.45 0.94 -5.08
N HIS A 622 -2.13 0.33 -4.12
CA HIS A 622 -3.43 0.80 -3.65
C HIS A 622 -3.32 2.20 -3.05
N GLU A 623 -4.20 3.10 -3.46
CA GLU A 623 -4.16 4.53 -3.12
C GLU A 623 -4.16 4.85 -1.62
N HIS A 624 -4.67 3.91 -0.81
CA HIS A 624 -4.69 4.03 0.64
C HIS A 624 -3.55 3.31 1.37
N LEU A 625 -2.58 2.70 0.67
CA LEU A 625 -1.52 1.87 1.26
C LEU A 625 -0.70 2.60 2.34
N PHE A 626 -0.42 3.89 2.17
CA PHE A 626 0.33 4.70 3.14
C PHE A 626 -0.55 5.57 4.04
N SER A 627 -1.88 5.47 3.88
CA SER A 627 -2.78 6.17 4.78
C SER A 627 -2.70 5.55 6.18
N LYS A 628 -3.02 6.33 7.21
CA LYS A 628 -3.19 5.81 8.59
C LYS A 628 -4.21 4.66 8.67
N ASN A 629 -5.04 4.52 7.63
CA ASN A 629 -6.07 3.51 7.45
C ASN A 629 -5.73 2.54 6.31
N SER A 630 -4.45 2.21 6.10
CA SER A 630 -4.04 1.22 5.08
C SER A 630 -4.96 -0.01 5.14
N PRO A 631 -5.57 -0.43 4.02
CA PRO A 631 -6.52 -1.53 4.01
C PRO A 631 -5.94 -2.81 4.62
N LYS A 632 -6.69 -3.46 5.51
CA LYS A 632 -6.28 -4.69 6.21
C LYS A 632 -7.21 -5.87 5.95
N SER A 633 -8.36 -5.61 5.34
CA SER A 633 -9.36 -6.61 4.97
C SER A 633 -9.75 -6.51 3.50
N ASN A 634 -10.27 -7.60 2.92
CA ASN A 634 -10.79 -7.65 1.55
C ASN A 634 -11.69 -6.43 1.23
N LYS A 635 -12.64 -6.14 2.13
CA LYS A 635 -13.60 -5.03 1.93
C LYS A 635 -12.93 -3.66 1.89
N GLU A 636 -11.93 -3.42 2.74
CA GLU A 636 -11.20 -2.14 2.75
C GLU A 636 -10.33 -2.01 1.49
N TRP A 637 -9.72 -3.10 1.03
CA TRP A 637 -8.94 -3.13 -0.21
C TRP A 637 -9.85 -2.95 -1.45
N GLN A 638 -11.15 -3.29 -1.35
CA GLN A 638 -12.14 -3.01 -2.39
C GLN A 638 -12.69 -1.57 -2.35
N HIS A 639 -12.51 -0.84 -1.25
CA HIS A 639 -12.92 0.57 -1.10
C HIS A 639 -11.81 1.53 -1.55
N GLY A 640 -11.29 1.27 -2.75
CA GLY A 640 -10.23 2.03 -3.38
C GLY A 640 -9.76 1.31 -4.63
N VAL A 641 -8.76 1.89 -5.28
CA VAL A 641 -8.14 1.31 -6.46
C VAL A 641 -6.62 1.25 -6.34
N VAL A 642 -6.03 0.31 -7.06
CA VAL A 642 -4.60 0.36 -7.38
C VAL A 642 -4.40 1.40 -8.47
N ARG A 643 -3.44 2.31 -8.23
CA ARG A 643 -3.07 3.36 -9.18
C ARG A 643 -1.63 3.20 -9.62
N PRO A 644 -1.28 3.56 -10.87
CA PRO A 644 0.05 3.37 -11.44
C PRO A 644 1.03 4.47 -10.97
N PHE A 645 1.07 4.76 -9.66
CA PHE A 645 1.87 5.84 -9.08
C PHE A 645 3.33 5.81 -9.54
N THR A 646 3.97 4.63 -9.54
CA THR A 646 5.38 4.50 -9.94
C THR A 646 5.58 4.77 -11.44
N ILE A 647 4.68 4.31 -12.30
CA ILE A 647 4.75 4.61 -13.73
C ILE A 647 4.48 6.10 -14.00
N ASN A 648 3.43 6.67 -13.41
CA ASN A 648 3.10 8.10 -13.50
C ASN A 648 4.30 8.96 -13.07
N ARG A 649 4.92 8.59 -11.96
CA ARG A 649 6.11 9.25 -11.42
C ARG A 649 7.27 9.28 -12.42
N LEU A 650 7.61 8.14 -13.01
CA LEU A 650 8.70 8.04 -13.99
C LEU A 650 8.41 8.83 -15.27
N PHE A 651 7.19 8.77 -15.80
CA PHE A 651 6.80 9.54 -16.98
C PHE A 651 6.70 11.04 -16.70
N SER A 652 6.24 11.42 -15.51
CA SER A 652 6.24 12.81 -15.06
C SER A 652 7.66 13.37 -14.97
N PHE A 653 8.63 12.57 -14.50
CA PHE A 653 10.03 12.97 -14.49
C PHE A 653 10.65 13.00 -15.89
N LEU A 654 10.31 12.04 -16.75
CA LEU A 654 10.72 12.07 -18.17
C LEU A 654 10.21 13.33 -18.88
N ALA A 655 8.97 13.74 -18.62
CA ALA A 655 8.42 14.99 -19.16
C ALA A 655 9.11 16.25 -18.61
N PHE A 656 9.68 16.19 -17.40
CA PHE A 656 10.55 17.24 -16.90
C PHE A 656 11.87 17.30 -17.68
N ILE A 657 12.53 16.15 -17.90
CA ILE A 657 13.77 16.07 -18.70
C ILE A 657 13.54 16.62 -20.12
N ASP A 658 12.42 16.28 -20.76
CA ASP A 658 12.08 16.73 -22.10
C ASP A 658 11.90 18.25 -22.22
N LYS A 659 11.37 18.89 -21.17
CA LYS A 659 11.15 20.34 -21.13
C LYS A 659 12.38 21.13 -20.69
N ASP A 660 13.30 20.50 -19.97
CA ASP A 660 14.50 21.16 -19.49
C ASP A 660 15.49 21.34 -20.65
N SER A 661 15.78 22.60 -20.97
CA SER A 661 16.68 23.01 -22.05
C SER A 661 18.10 22.42 -21.96
N GLN A 662 18.50 21.91 -20.79
CA GLN A 662 19.75 21.19 -20.61
C GLN A 662 19.81 19.91 -21.48
N TRP A 663 18.65 19.32 -21.77
CA TRP A 663 18.55 18.06 -22.49
C TRP A 663 17.83 18.25 -23.82
N LYS A 664 18.32 17.56 -24.84
CA LYS A 664 17.59 17.36 -26.09
C LYS A 664 17.32 15.89 -26.19
N VAL A 665 16.11 15.47 -25.85
CA VAL A 665 15.71 14.04 -25.85
C VAL A 665 14.78 13.75 -27.02
N ASP A 666 14.78 12.50 -27.44
CA ASP A 666 13.85 11.98 -28.43
C ASP A 666 12.93 10.96 -27.76
N LEU A 667 11.74 11.42 -27.37
CA LEU A 667 10.78 10.59 -26.65
C LEU A 667 10.26 9.41 -27.47
N SER A 668 10.29 9.49 -28.81
CA SER A 668 9.88 8.36 -29.65
C SER A 668 10.82 7.16 -29.54
N ARG A 669 12.05 7.37 -29.06
CA ARG A 669 13.07 6.34 -28.80
C ARG A 669 13.17 5.96 -27.33
N THR A 670 12.18 6.32 -26.53
CA THR A 670 12.13 5.93 -25.11
C THR A 670 11.93 4.42 -24.99
N PHE A 671 12.68 3.77 -24.11
CA PHE A 671 12.57 2.33 -23.86
C PHE A 671 12.67 2.00 -22.37
N ALA A 672 12.23 0.80 -21.99
CA ALA A 672 12.31 0.32 -20.61
C ALA A 672 13.23 -0.92 -20.51
N ALA A 673 14.08 -0.99 -19.49
CA ALA A 673 15.00 -2.10 -19.33
C ALA A 673 15.23 -2.48 -17.87
N GLY A 674 15.21 -3.78 -17.57
CA GLY A 674 15.43 -4.25 -16.20
C GLY A 674 15.59 -5.76 -16.07
N SER A 675 15.92 -6.19 -14.86
CA SER A 675 16.07 -7.59 -14.47
C SER A 675 15.15 -7.90 -13.28
N SER A 676 14.70 -9.14 -13.16
CA SER A 676 13.83 -9.61 -12.07
C SER A 676 12.61 -8.69 -11.93
N MET A 677 12.45 -8.04 -10.78
CA MET A 677 11.43 -7.02 -10.54
C MET A 677 11.40 -5.89 -11.59
N GLY A 678 12.56 -5.36 -11.98
CA GLY A 678 12.65 -4.37 -13.06
C GLY A 678 12.36 -4.95 -14.44
N GLY A 679 12.63 -6.24 -14.62
CA GLY A 679 12.27 -6.99 -15.84
C GLY A 679 10.75 -7.11 -15.98
N SER A 680 10.02 -7.36 -14.89
CA SER A 680 8.56 -7.35 -14.87
C SER A 680 8.02 -5.97 -15.26
N GLY A 681 8.50 -4.92 -14.59
CA GLY A 681 8.11 -3.54 -14.86
C GLY A 681 8.32 -3.10 -16.31
N SER A 682 9.46 -3.48 -16.89
CA SER A 682 9.82 -3.08 -18.26
C SER A 682 8.83 -3.63 -19.29
N VAL A 683 8.45 -4.90 -19.15
CA VAL A 683 7.43 -5.55 -20.00
C VAL A 683 6.06 -4.94 -19.75
N MET A 684 5.72 -4.68 -18.48
CA MET A 684 4.42 -4.11 -18.14
C MET A 684 4.22 -2.72 -18.73
N MET A 685 5.27 -1.89 -18.77
CA MET A 685 5.27 -0.58 -19.44
C MET A 685 5.11 -0.71 -20.96
N ALA A 686 5.86 -1.62 -21.61
CA ALA A 686 5.79 -1.80 -23.07
C ALA A 686 4.41 -2.28 -23.55
N ILE A 687 3.68 -3.06 -22.75
CA ILE A 687 2.33 -3.54 -23.08
C ILE A 687 1.28 -2.43 -22.90
N ARG A 688 1.38 -1.63 -21.84
CA ARG A 688 0.30 -0.71 -21.42
C ARG A 688 0.50 0.74 -21.87
N TYR A 689 1.72 1.11 -22.24
CA TYR A 689 2.09 2.46 -22.68
C TYR A 689 2.88 2.42 -24.01
N PRO A 690 2.35 1.76 -25.05
CA PRO A 690 3.01 1.60 -26.36
C PRO A 690 3.37 2.93 -27.03
N GLU A 691 2.63 3.99 -26.74
CA GLU A 691 2.83 5.33 -27.28
C GLU A 691 4.04 6.03 -26.65
N LYS A 692 4.49 5.56 -25.48
CA LYS A 692 5.65 6.09 -24.75
C LYS A 692 6.86 5.15 -24.80
N ILE A 693 6.66 3.86 -25.05
CA ILE A 693 7.72 2.85 -24.98
C ILE A 693 7.90 2.18 -26.34
N ALA A 694 9.02 2.49 -26.99
CA ALA A 694 9.38 1.93 -28.29
C ALA A 694 9.65 0.42 -28.18
N TRP A 695 10.43 0.02 -27.17
CA TRP A 695 10.79 -1.36 -26.89
C TRP A 695 11.11 -1.57 -25.40
N ALA A 696 11.17 -2.84 -24.98
CA ALA A 696 11.59 -3.20 -23.64
C ALA A 696 12.50 -4.43 -23.59
N ARG A 697 13.40 -4.45 -22.60
CA ARG A 697 14.24 -5.60 -22.25
C ARG A 697 13.91 -6.11 -20.85
N SER A 698 13.65 -7.41 -20.77
CA SER A 698 13.34 -8.09 -19.51
C SER A 698 14.19 -9.33 -19.32
N TRP A 699 14.98 -9.35 -18.25
CA TRP A 699 15.62 -10.58 -17.79
C TRP A 699 14.86 -11.11 -16.59
N VAL A 700 14.43 -12.37 -16.65
CA VAL A 700 13.73 -13.10 -15.59
C VAL A 700 12.56 -12.33 -14.96
N GLY A 701 11.76 -11.67 -15.79
CA GLY A 701 10.55 -10.95 -15.35
C GLY A 701 9.39 -11.87 -15.00
N VAL A 702 8.51 -11.38 -14.12
CA VAL A 702 7.19 -11.95 -13.82
C VAL A 702 6.17 -11.36 -14.81
N HIS A 703 5.51 -12.21 -15.60
CA HIS A 703 4.52 -11.78 -16.59
C HIS A 703 3.07 -12.05 -16.18
N ILE A 704 2.88 -13.03 -15.28
CA ILE A 704 1.59 -13.33 -14.64
C ILE A 704 1.83 -13.34 -13.13
N PRO A 705 1.64 -12.21 -12.43
CA PRO A 705 1.91 -12.07 -11.01
C PRO A 705 1.29 -13.14 -10.12
N GLU A 706 0.06 -13.56 -10.43
CA GLU A 706 -0.68 -14.56 -9.65
C GLU A 706 -0.04 -15.96 -9.71
N GLU A 707 0.71 -16.25 -10.78
CA GLU A 707 1.33 -17.56 -11.01
C GLU A 707 2.81 -17.59 -10.58
N SER A 708 3.35 -16.48 -10.04
CA SER A 708 4.73 -16.47 -9.54
C SER A 708 4.83 -17.25 -8.21
N PRO A 709 5.69 -18.29 -8.13
CA PRO A 709 5.77 -19.15 -6.95
C PRO A 709 6.17 -18.41 -5.68
N GLN A 710 7.16 -17.51 -5.75
CA GLN A 710 7.68 -16.82 -4.57
C GLN A 710 7.16 -15.38 -4.43
N PHE A 711 6.75 -14.76 -5.54
CA PHE A 711 6.50 -13.31 -5.54
C PHE A 711 5.03 -12.90 -5.54
N LYS A 712 4.06 -13.83 -5.68
CA LYS A 712 2.62 -13.53 -5.53
C LYS A 712 2.34 -12.74 -4.25
N GLY A 713 2.90 -13.16 -3.12
CA GLY A 713 2.71 -12.47 -1.83
C GLY A 713 3.24 -11.04 -1.81
N SER A 714 4.25 -10.71 -2.60
CA SER A 714 4.80 -9.35 -2.68
C SER A 714 3.88 -8.39 -3.47
N TYR A 715 3.27 -8.87 -4.56
CA TYR A 715 2.22 -8.13 -5.27
C TYR A 715 0.98 -7.93 -4.38
N ALA A 716 0.56 -8.96 -3.63
CA ALA A 716 -0.57 -8.87 -2.71
C ALA A 716 -0.38 -7.79 -1.61
N LYS A 717 0.86 -7.50 -1.20
CA LYS A 717 1.15 -6.44 -0.21
C LYS A 717 0.86 -5.03 -0.73
N VAL A 718 0.92 -4.81 -2.04
CA VAL A 718 0.72 -3.49 -2.66
C VAL A 718 -0.60 -3.38 -3.41
N TRP A 719 -1.17 -4.50 -3.86
CA TRP A 719 -2.42 -4.57 -4.64
C TRP A 719 -3.61 -5.14 -3.86
N GLY A 720 -3.36 -5.88 -2.77
CA GLY A 720 -4.33 -6.76 -2.14
C GLY A 720 -4.30 -8.15 -2.77
N SER A 721 -4.69 -9.19 -2.01
CA SER A 721 -4.69 -10.57 -2.52
C SER A 721 -5.68 -10.74 -3.69
N PRO A 722 -5.48 -11.70 -4.63
CA PRO A 722 -6.36 -11.87 -5.79
C PRO A 722 -7.83 -12.07 -5.44
N GLU A 723 -8.10 -12.75 -4.33
CA GLU A 723 -9.44 -13.03 -3.80
C GLU A 723 -10.18 -11.74 -3.42
N PHE A 724 -9.44 -10.64 -3.24
CA PHE A 724 -10.02 -9.34 -2.94
C PHE A 724 -10.59 -8.67 -4.18
N LYS A 725 -10.20 -9.09 -5.38
CA LYS A 725 -10.68 -8.49 -6.65
C LYS A 725 -10.59 -6.97 -6.63
N VAL A 726 -9.54 -6.45 -6.00
CA VAL A 726 -9.22 -5.01 -5.99
C VAL A 726 -9.13 -4.55 -7.42
N LYS A 727 -9.71 -3.40 -7.71
CA LYS A 727 -9.70 -2.84 -9.06
C LYS A 727 -8.46 -2.01 -9.28
N PHE A 728 -7.95 -2.02 -10.49
CA PHE A 728 -7.14 -0.95 -11.02
C PHE A 728 -8.04 0.27 -11.28
N GLU A 729 -7.46 1.45 -11.46
CA GLU A 729 -8.23 2.70 -11.57
C GLU A 729 -9.17 2.77 -12.78
N ASP A 730 -8.99 1.92 -13.79
CA ASP A 730 -9.89 1.75 -14.94
C ASP A 730 -11.11 0.85 -14.64
N GLY A 731 -11.16 0.24 -13.46
CA GLY A 731 -12.23 -0.66 -13.01
C GLY A 731 -11.96 -2.16 -13.22
N THR A 732 -10.91 -2.53 -13.94
CA THR A 732 -10.48 -3.93 -14.16
C THR A 732 -9.89 -4.49 -12.87
N PRO A 733 -10.15 -5.76 -12.48
CA PRO A 733 -9.42 -6.36 -11.36
C PRO A 733 -7.91 -6.27 -11.57
N VAL A 734 -7.14 -5.76 -10.60
CA VAL A 734 -5.72 -5.43 -10.78
C VAL A 734 -4.86 -6.64 -11.16
N TRP A 735 -5.18 -7.82 -10.64
CA TRP A 735 -4.51 -9.06 -11.01
C TRP A 735 -4.77 -9.47 -12.46
N ASP A 736 -5.96 -9.15 -12.98
CA ASP A 736 -6.28 -9.34 -14.40
C ASP A 736 -5.59 -8.27 -15.26
N TYR A 737 -5.62 -7.01 -14.80
CA TYR A 737 -4.97 -5.90 -15.47
C TYR A 737 -3.46 -6.14 -15.66
N TYR A 738 -2.78 -6.69 -14.65
CA TYR A 738 -1.35 -7.03 -14.70
C TYR A 738 -1.02 -8.48 -15.11
N ASN A 739 -2.02 -9.29 -15.46
CA ASN A 739 -1.79 -10.56 -16.14
C ASN A 739 -1.55 -10.28 -17.64
N ASN A 740 -0.28 -10.32 -18.07
CA ASN A 740 0.08 -9.94 -19.43
C ASN A 740 -0.59 -10.85 -20.48
N ALA A 741 -0.70 -12.15 -20.23
CA ALA A 741 -1.36 -13.06 -21.17
C ALA A 741 -2.85 -12.71 -21.33
N LYS A 742 -3.56 -12.53 -20.21
CA LYS A 742 -4.98 -12.16 -20.22
C LYS A 742 -5.23 -10.81 -20.88
N TYR A 743 -4.37 -9.81 -20.61
CA TYR A 743 -4.44 -8.51 -21.24
C TYR A 743 -4.31 -8.61 -22.78
N LEU A 744 -3.32 -9.36 -23.27
CA LEU A 744 -3.10 -9.53 -24.70
C LEU A 744 -4.29 -10.21 -25.40
N TYR A 745 -4.88 -11.24 -24.80
CA TYR A 745 -6.08 -11.88 -25.37
C TYR A 745 -7.32 -11.00 -25.34
N ALA A 746 -7.44 -10.11 -24.33
CA ALA A 746 -8.56 -9.17 -24.24
C ALA A 746 -8.41 -7.99 -25.20
N HIS A 747 -7.18 -7.67 -25.62
CA HIS A 747 -6.83 -6.51 -26.42
C HIS A 747 -5.88 -6.84 -27.58
N PRO A 748 -6.20 -7.84 -28.45
CA PRO A 748 -5.33 -8.23 -29.54
C PRO A 748 -5.10 -7.09 -30.55
N GLU A 749 -6.03 -6.14 -30.64
CA GLU A 749 -5.98 -4.95 -31.50
C GLU A 749 -5.04 -3.87 -30.99
N LYS A 750 -4.67 -3.87 -29.70
CA LYS A 750 -3.81 -2.83 -29.13
C LYS A 750 -2.35 -3.05 -29.50
N GLU A 751 -1.67 -1.95 -29.79
CA GLU A 751 -0.24 -1.97 -30.07
C GLU A 751 0.58 -2.11 -28.78
N MET A 752 1.81 -2.59 -28.92
CA MET A 752 2.78 -2.69 -27.82
C MET A 752 4.19 -2.30 -28.28
N GLY A 753 5.06 -2.00 -27.31
CA GLY A 753 6.51 -1.96 -27.54
C GLY A 753 7.05 -3.31 -28.00
N PHE A 754 8.16 -3.30 -28.77
CA PHE A 754 8.88 -4.54 -29.05
C PHE A 754 9.44 -5.12 -27.75
N ILE A 755 9.17 -6.38 -27.44
CA ILE A 755 9.64 -6.99 -26.19
C ILE A 755 10.69 -8.04 -26.46
N THR A 756 11.88 -7.83 -25.92
CA THR A 756 12.85 -8.92 -25.75
C THR A 756 12.85 -9.38 -24.31
N PHE A 757 12.62 -10.67 -24.08
CA PHE A 757 12.57 -11.20 -22.73
C PHE A 757 13.20 -12.58 -22.61
N ALA A 758 13.50 -12.97 -21.37
CA ALA A 758 14.01 -14.29 -21.08
C ALA A 758 13.64 -14.77 -19.69
N ASN A 759 13.47 -16.09 -19.54
CA ASN A 759 13.17 -16.72 -18.26
C ASN A 759 13.90 -18.07 -18.16
N GLY A 760 14.45 -18.36 -16.98
CA GLY A 760 15.08 -19.64 -16.70
C GLY A 760 14.03 -20.73 -16.52
N LYS A 761 14.19 -21.86 -17.20
CA LYS A 761 13.27 -23.01 -17.08
C LYS A 761 13.31 -23.64 -15.69
N ASN A 762 14.47 -23.58 -15.05
CA ASN A 762 14.74 -23.99 -13.67
C ASN A 762 14.70 -22.83 -12.66
N ASP A 763 14.09 -21.68 -12.99
CA ASP A 763 13.87 -20.59 -12.03
C ASP A 763 12.62 -20.87 -11.18
N ASN A 764 12.86 -21.47 -10.00
CA ASN A 764 11.80 -21.78 -9.04
C ASN A 764 11.25 -20.55 -8.28
N GLN A 765 11.86 -19.36 -8.45
CA GLN A 765 11.38 -18.14 -7.79
C GLN A 765 10.36 -17.40 -8.67
N ILE A 766 10.71 -17.20 -9.94
CA ILE A 766 9.87 -16.49 -10.93
C ILE A 766 8.80 -17.40 -11.53
N GLY A 767 9.13 -18.68 -11.76
CA GLY A 767 8.23 -19.69 -12.33
C GLY A 767 8.27 -19.77 -13.86
N TRP A 768 8.45 -20.98 -14.40
CA TRP A 768 8.51 -21.24 -15.85
C TRP A 768 7.14 -21.17 -16.54
N GLY A 769 6.11 -21.76 -15.92
CA GLY A 769 4.78 -21.88 -16.54
C GLY A 769 4.17 -20.55 -16.98
N GLN A 770 4.33 -19.49 -16.19
CA GLN A 770 3.83 -18.15 -16.54
C GLN A 770 4.55 -17.54 -17.75
N ALA A 771 5.84 -17.80 -17.92
CA ALA A 771 6.60 -17.29 -19.05
C ALA A 771 6.17 -17.96 -20.36
N VAL A 772 5.90 -19.27 -20.32
CA VAL A 772 5.36 -20.01 -21.48
C VAL A 772 3.96 -19.51 -21.85
N LYS A 773 3.08 -19.26 -20.86
CA LYS A 773 1.74 -18.70 -21.12
C LYS A 773 1.82 -17.30 -21.74
N PHE A 774 2.71 -16.45 -21.24
CA PHE A 774 2.93 -15.13 -21.83
C PHE A 774 3.47 -15.21 -23.26
N PHE A 775 4.46 -16.09 -23.51
CA PHE A 775 4.96 -16.36 -24.85
C PHE A 775 3.86 -16.84 -25.81
N LYS A 776 3.02 -17.79 -25.39
CA LYS A 776 1.89 -18.26 -26.19
C LYS A 776 0.92 -17.14 -26.52
N ALA A 777 0.59 -16.30 -25.53
CA ALA A 777 -0.27 -15.14 -25.76
C ALA A 777 0.33 -14.19 -26.81
N LEU A 778 1.64 -13.90 -26.76
CA LEU A 778 2.32 -13.07 -27.78
C LEU A 778 2.25 -13.69 -29.18
N GLN A 779 2.42 -15.02 -29.28
CA GLN A 779 2.33 -15.76 -30.54
C GLN A 779 0.91 -15.76 -31.12
N GLU A 780 -0.09 -16.01 -30.28
CA GLU A 780 -1.50 -16.13 -30.70
C GLU A 780 -2.14 -14.77 -30.99
N THR A 781 -1.71 -13.73 -30.28
CA THR A 781 -2.18 -12.34 -30.49
C THR A 781 -1.31 -11.53 -31.45
N LYS A 782 -0.32 -12.18 -32.08
CA LYS A 782 0.49 -11.63 -33.19
C LYS A 782 1.24 -10.36 -32.79
N GLN A 783 1.95 -10.41 -31.66
CA GLN A 783 2.60 -9.27 -31.03
C GLN A 783 4.13 -9.27 -31.22
N PRO A 784 4.80 -8.09 -31.25
CA PRO A 784 6.23 -7.99 -31.56
C PRO A 784 7.12 -8.41 -30.38
N HIS A 785 7.84 -9.52 -30.54
CA HIS A 785 8.67 -10.06 -29.46
C HIS A 785 9.84 -10.95 -29.91
N LEU A 786 10.79 -11.12 -28.98
CA LEU A 786 11.88 -12.11 -28.99
C LEU A 786 11.95 -12.77 -27.62
N PHE A 787 11.99 -14.11 -27.59
CA PHE A 787 12.06 -14.87 -26.33
C PHE A 787 13.29 -15.79 -26.31
N VAL A 788 13.99 -15.83 -25.17
CA VAL A 788 15.09 -16.77 -24.92
C VAL A 788 14.87 -17.49 -23.60
N TRP A 789 15.15 -18.80 -23.54
CA TRP A 789 15.12 -19.55 -22.28
C TRP A 789 16.30 -20.51 -22.16
N GLY A 790 16.53 -20.98 -20.94
CA GLY A 790 17.60 -21.92 -20.64
C GLY A 790 17.62 -22.34 -19.19
N GLN A 791 18.70 -23.03 -18.79
CA GLN A 791 18.87 -23.60 -17.45
C GLN A 791 19.69 -22.71 -16.50
N LYS A 792 19.75 -21.39 -16.75
CA LYS A 792 20.50 -20.44 -15.92
C LYS A 792 19.71 -19.90 -14.72
N GLY A 793 18.55 -20.48 -14.40
CA GLY A 793 17.68 -20.06 -13.29
C GLY A 793 17.42 -18.55 -13.33
N HIS A 794 17.57 -17.90 -12.18
CA HIS A 794 17.40 -16.45 -12.05
C HIS A 794 18.49 -15.59 -12.74
N GLY A 795 19.50 -16.23 -13.34
CA GLY A 795 20.53 -15.58 -14.14
C GLY A 795 20.29 -15.64 -15.65
N GLN A 796 19.13 -16.13 -16.11
CA GLN A 796 18.82 -16.22 -17.54
C GLN A 796 18.69 -14.82 -18.17
N ARG A 797 19.22 -14.67 -19.39
CA ARG A 797 19.26 -13.40 -20.11
C ARG A 797 18.67 -13.54 -21.50
N THR A 798 18.19 -12.41 -22.00
CA THR A 798 17.69 -12.22 -23.37
C THR A 798 18.72 -11.49 -24.22
N VAL A 799 18.52 -11.50 -25.53
CA VAL A 799 19.40 -10.86 -26.52
C VAL A 799 18.58 -10.01 -27.49
N MET A 800 19.22 -9.03 -28.13
CA MET A 800 18.57 -8.16 -29.11
C MET A 800 18.61 -8.76 -30.53
N PRO A 801 17.58 -8.49 -31.37
CA PRO A 801 17.57 -8.95 -32.76
C PRO A 801 18.74 -8.35 -33.57
N GLY A 802 19.12 -9.03 -34.65
CA GLY A 802 20.12 -8.58 -35.61
C GLY A 802 21.56 -8.92 -35.26
N ASN A 803 21.97 -8.88 -33.99
CA ASN A 803 23.35 -9.24 -33.60
C ASN A 803 23.49 -10.03 -32.28
N ASN A 804 22.38 -10.38 -31.61
CA ASN A 804 22.36 -11.05 -30.31
C ASN A 804 23.09 -10.29 -29.18
N SER A 805 23.20 -8.96 -29.27
CA SER A 805 23.74 -8.16 -28.17
C SER A 805 22.85 -8.24 -26.95
N GLU A 806 23.42 -8.33 -25.74
CA GLU A 806 22.68 -8.22 -24.49
C GLU A 806 22.49 -6.75 -24.04
N ARG A 807 23.19 -5.82 -24.70
CA ARG A 807 23.37 -4.43 -24.24
C ARG A 807 22.90 -3.37 -25.23
N VAL A 808 23.17 -3.57 -26.52
CA VAL A 808 22.94 -2.57 -27.56
C VAL A 808 21.88 -3.09 -28.51
N MET A 809 20.74 -2.39 -28.61
CA MET A 809 19.72 -2.63 -29.62
C MET A 809 20.25 -2.17 -30.98
N PRO A 810 20.50 -3.08 -31.94
CA PRO A 810 21.04 -2.70 -33.25
C PRO A 810 20.03 -1.86 -34.03
N LEU A 811 18.77 -2.28 -33.96
CA LEU A 811 17.64 -1.61 -34.60
C LEU A 811 17.37 -0.24 -33.97
N ASP A 812 16.76 0.63 -34.75
CA ASP A 812 16.30 1.96 -34.34
C ASP A 812 14.78 1.96 -34.16
N ILE A 813 14.32 1.21 -33.16
CA ILE A 813 12.88 1.06 -32.87
C ILE A 813 12.32 2.36 -32.27
N ARG A 814 11.24 2.87 -32.86
CA ARG A 814 10.54 4.10 -32.44
C ARG A 814 9.04 3.89 -32.21
N THR A 815 8.40 4.74 -31.42
CA THR A 815 6.93 4.71 -31.17
C THR A 815 6.10 5.25 -32.33
N ASP A 816 6.72 6.00 -33.25
CA ASP A 816 6.08 6.68 -34.39
C ASP A 816 6.42 6.02 -35.74
N GLN A 817 6.72 4.72 -35.74
CA GLN A 817 7.04 3.97 -36.94
C GLN A 817 6.42 2.57 -36.93
N LEU A 818 6.26 2.00 -38.12
CA LEU A 818 5.85 0.61 -38.31
C LEU A 818 6.75 -0.36 -37.52
N LEU A 819 6.15 -1.41 -36.96
CA LEU A 819 6.84 -2.42 -36.16
C LEU A 819 6.46 -3.84 -36.61
N PRO A 820 7.37 -4.60 -37.22
CA PRO A 820 7.11 -5.99 -37.56
C PRO A 820 6.98 -6.89 -36.31
N ALA A 821 5.97 -7.76 -36.30
CA ALA A 821 5.82 -8.85 -35.34
C ALA A 821 5.98 -10.19 -36.04
N PHE A 822 6.89 -11.02 -35.50
CA PHE A 822 7.16 -12.36 -36.00
C PHE A 822 6.50 -13.41 -35.11
N THR A 823 5.85 -14.41 -35.71
CA THR A 823 5.29 -15.57 -35.01
C THR A 823 5.48 -16.84 -35.82
N ARG A 824 5.46 -18.01 -35.15
CA ARG A 824 5.54 -19.34 -35.77
C ARG A 824 6.74 -19.50 -36.73
N CYS A 825 7.92 -19.00 -36.34
CA CYS A 825 9.11 -19.17 -37.16
C CYS A 825 9.57 -20.63 -37.13
N SER A 826 9.89 -21.21 -38.29
CA SER A 826 10.33 -22.61 -38.40
C SER A 826 11.69 -22.89 -37.74
N LEU A 827 12.37 -21.87 -37.22
CA LEU A 827 13.62 -21.99 -36.46
C LEU A 827 13.42 -21.84 -34.95
N ASP A 828 12.19 -21.59 -34.50
CA ASP A 828 11.86 -21.51 -33.08
C ASP A 828 12.03 -22.88 -32.42
N ASN A 829 12.55 -22.87 -31.19
CA ASN A 829 12.65 -24.06 -30.36
C ASN A 829 11.32 -24.33 -29.64
N ASP A 830 11.15 -25.52 -29.06
CA ASP A 830 9.94 -25.86 -28.31
C ASP A 830 10.09 -25.47 -26.82
N PRO A 831 9.39 -24.44 -26.32
CA PRO A 831 9.42 -24.12 -24.88
C PRO A 831 8.59 -25.10 -24.04
N GLY A 832 7.85 -26.00 -24.66
CA GLY A 832 6.98 -26.98 -24.02
C GLY A 832 5.65 -26.40 -23.52
N ASN A 833 5.03 -27.13 -22.60
CA ASN A 833 3.70 -26.82 -22.08
C ASN A 833 3.68 -25.95 -20.81
N GLY A 834 4.85 -25.59 -20.27
CA GLY A 834 4.99 -24.87 -19.00
C GLY A 834 5.48 -25.72 -17.84
N ASP A 835 5.56 -27.05 -18.00
CA ASP A 835 6.36 -27.94 -17.14
C ASP A 835 7.85 -27.80 -17.49
N PRO A 836 8.74 -27.53 -16.51
CA PRO A 836 10.18 -27.47 -16.74
C PRO A 836 10.79 -28.73 -17.39
N GLY A 837 10.16 -29.90 -17.24
CA GLY A 837 10.59 -31.17 -17.84
C GLY A 837 10.13 -31.40 -19.28
N ASN A 838 9.29 -30.53 -19.85
CA ASN A 838 8.70 -30.69 -21.19
C ASN A 838 9.22 -29.65 -22.19
N GLY A 839 9.50 -30.03 -23.43
CA GLY A 839 10.13 -29.18 -24.46
C GLY A 839 11.64 -29.03 -24.27
N ASP A 840 12.28 -28.23 -25.12
CA ASP A 840 13.73 -28.04 -25.15
C ASP A 840 14.27 -27.43 -23.84
N PRO A 841 15.42 -27.91 -23.32
CA PRO A 841 15.99 -27.40 -22.06
C PRO A 841 16.50 -25.96 -22.16
N ALA A 842 16.85 -25.51 -23.36
CA ALA A 842 17.20 -24.15 -23.71
C ALA A 842 16.79 -23.89 -25.16
N GLY A 843 16.46 -22.65 -25.49
CA GLY A 843 15.99 -22.33 -26.82
C GLY A 843 15.60 -20.87 -26.98
N GLN A 844 15.05 -20.58 -28.14
CA GLN A 844 14.66 -19.24 -28.53
C GLN A 844 13.40 -19.24 -29.39
N ALA A 845 12.72 -18.10 -29.41
CA ALA A 845 11.75 -17.75 -30.43
C ALA A 845 12.08 -16.36 -31.03
N ASN A 846 12.04 -16.27 -32.36
CA ASN A 846 12.32 -15.08 -33.17
C ASN A 846 13.74 -14.46 -33.07
N GLN A 847 14.68 -15.06 -32.35
CA GLN A 847 16.05 -14.55 -32.15
C GLN A 847 16.81 -14.32 -33.44
N TRP A 848 16.58 -15.17 -34.44
CA TRP A 848 17.31 -15.12 -35.71
C TRP A 848 16.79 -14.09 -36.70
N LEU A 849 15.64 -13.47 -36.42
CA LEU A 849 14.96 -12.56 -37.33
C LEU A 849 15.25 -11.10 -36.96
N TYR A 850 15.33 -10.25 -37.98
CA TYR A 850 15.38 -8.80 -37.83
C TYR A 850 14.77 -8.11 -39.06
N TRP A 851 14.60 -6.80 -38.98
CA TRP A 851 14.18 -5.95 -40.09
C TRP A 851 15.10 -4.74 -40.23
N GLU A 852 15.02 -4.03 -41.35
CA GLU A 852 15.79 -2.82 -41.60
C GLU A 852 14.93 -1.57 -41.45
N ASP A 853 15.15 -0.81 -40.37
CA ASP A 853 14.38 0.40 -40.06
C ASP A 853 14.32 1.42 -41.23
N PRO A 854 15.40 1.69 -41.99
CA PRO A 854 15.36 2.65 -43.11
C PRO A 854 14.48 2.23 -44.29
N THR A 855 14.06 0.96 -44.34
CA THR A 855 13.26 0.40 -45.45
C THR A 855 11.77 0.37 -45.16
N LEU A 856 11.37 0.76 -43.95
CA LEU A 856 9.98 0.77 -43.54
C LEU A 856 9.23 1.87 -44.32
N VAL A 857 8.18 1.45 -45.03
CA VAL A 857 7.26 2.36 -45.70
C VAL A 857 5.89 2.17 -45.07
N ASP A 858 5.28 3.27 -44.66
CA ASP A 858 3.92 3.31 -44.12
C ASP A 858 3.18 4.50 -44.72
N THR A 859 2.39 4.22 -45.75
CA THR A 859 1.57 5.20 -46.46
C THR A 859 0.12 4.74 -46.45
N VAL A 860 -0.81 5.62 -46.80
CA VAL A 860 -2.24 5.30 -46.83
C VAL A 860 -2.61 4.05 -47.65
N ASP A 861 -1.83 3.72 -48.69
CA ASP A 861 -2.13 2.64 -49.64
C ASP A 861 -1.04 1.56 -49.75
N ARG A 862 0.05 1.68 -48.99
CA ARG A 862 1.18 0.74 -49.05
C ARG A 862 1.97 0.64 -47.75
N LEU A 863 2.27 -0.60 -47.35
CA LEU A 863 3.31 -0.95 -46.39
C LEU A 863 4.49 -1.63 -47.08
N GLU A 864 5.72 -1.34 -46.65
CA GLU A 864 6.91 -2.10 -47.01
C GLU A 864 7.81 -2.36 -45.82
N MET A 865 8.49 -3.51 -45.82
CA MET A 865 9.53 -3.83 -44.86
C MET A 865 10.54 -4.79 -45.46
N THR A 866 11.83 -4.54 -45.23
CA THR A 866 12.87 -5.54 -45.50
C THR A 866 13.10 -6.35 -44.23
N VAL A 867 12.90 -7.67 -44.32
CA VAL A 867 13.10 -8.65 -43.24
C VAL A 867 14.19 -9.64 -43.60
N ALA A 868 14.90 -10.16 -42.62
CA ALA A 868 16.05 -11.02 -42.86
C ALA A 868 16.36 -11.96 -41.69
N LEU A 869 17.09 -13.04 -42.01
CA LEU A 869 17.76 -13.87 -41.03
C LEU A 869 19.17 -13.35 -40.75
N MET A 870 19.60 -13.41 -39.49
CA MET A 870 20.98 -13.17 -39.11
C MET A 870 21.93 -14.17 -39.80
N ASP A 871 23.16 -13.76 -40.08
CA ASP A 871 24.18 -14.64 -40.67
C ASP A 871 24.44 -15.91 -39.86
N LYS A 872 24.22 -15.84 -38.54
CA LYS A 872 24.38 -16.93 -37.58
C LYS A 872 23.16 -17.83 -37.43
N ALA A 873 22.05 -17.56 -38.14
CA ALA A 873 20.85 -18.38 -38.07
C ALA A 873 21.19 -19.86 -38.43
N PRO A 874 20.57 -20.88 -37.84
CA PRO A 874 20.93 -22.27 -38.12
C PRO A 874 20.62 -22.73 -39.55
N ALA A 875 19.77 -22.00 -40.29
CA ALA A 875 19.45 -22.26 -41.68
C ALA A 875 19.64 -21.00 -42.55
N GLN A 876 19.71 -21.19 -43.87
CA GLN A 876 19.76 -20.09 -44.85
C GLN A 876 18.40 -19.41 -45.04
N VAL A 877 17.32 -20.15 -44.78
CA VAL A 877 15.93 -19.76 -45.01
C VAL A 877 15.07 -20.31 -43.87
N CYS A 878 14.02 -19.58 -43.48
CA CYS A 878 12.94 -20.05 -42.63
C CYS A 878 11.57 -19.70 -43.22
N THR A 879 10.51 -20.30 -42.69
CA THR A 879 9.15 -19.77 -42.84
C THR A 879 8.71 -19.12 -41.53
N VAL A 880 8.05 -17.97 -41.62
CA VAL A 880 7.56 -17.23 -40.45
C VAL A 880 6.29 -16.47 -40.79
N ASP A 881 5.44 -16.24 -39.81
CA ASP A 881 4.28 -15.37 -39.97
C ASP A 881 4.65 -13.95 -39.57
N ILE A 882 4.27 -12.97 -40.39
CA ILE A 882 4.67 -11.58 -40.24
C ILE A 882 3.44 -10.69 -40.17
N THR A 883 3.29 -10.00 -39.05
CA THR A 883 2.19 -9.08 -38.78
C THR A 883 2.74 -7.66 -38.67
N PRO A 884 2.37 -6.72 -39.56
CA PRO A 884 2.70 -5.31 -39.38
C PRO A 884 1.91 -4.74 -38.19
N ARG A 885 2.62 -4.23 -37.18
CA ARG A 885 2.07 -3.57 -35.99
C ARG A 885 2.51 -2.11 -35.96
N ARG A 886 1.87 -1.30 -35.12
CA ARG A 886 2.16 0.14 -34.97
C ARG A 886 2.05 0.88 -36.31
N ILE A 887 1.01 0.55 -37.08
CA ILE A 887 0.72 1.20 -38.35
C ILE A 887 0.33 2.66 -38.11
N GLN A 888 0.96 3.57 -38.85
CA GLN A 888 0.80 5.02 -38.74
C GLN A 888 -0.20 5.57 -39.76
N GLN A 889 -0.19 5.07 -41.00
CA GLN A 889 -1.02 5.61 -42.09
C GLN A 889 -1.85 4.55 -42.82
N PHE A 890 -1.34 3.32 -42.97
CA PHE A 890 -2.01 2.22 -43.68
C PHE A 890 -3.19 1.63 -42.88
N HIS A 891 -4.14 2.43 -42.44
CA HIS A 891 -5.30 1.93 -41.69
C HIS A 891 -6.20 1.06 -42.58
N VAL A 892 -6.61 -0.09 -42.06
CA VAL A 892 -7.39 -1.11 -42.75
C VAL A 892 -8.60 -1.52 -41.91
N MET A 893 -9.77 -1.63 -42.54
CA MET A 893 -10.98 -2.11 -41.87
C MET A 893 -11.02 -3.64 -41.83
N PRO A 894 -11.65 -4.24 -40.81
CA PRO A 894 -11.91 -5.69 -40.79
C PRO A 894 -12.54 -6.19 -42.09
N GLY A 895 -12.07 -7.33 -42.60
CA GLY A 895 -12.58 -7.94 -43.84
C GLY A 895 -12.03 -7.34 -45.13
N THR A 896 -11.19 -6.29 -45.07
CA THR A 896 -10.57 -5.72 -46.28
C THR A 896 -9.63 -6.73 -46.93
N VAL A 897 -9.78 -6.94 -48.23
CA VAL A 897 -8.84 -7.73 -49.05
C VAL A 897 -7.66 -6.84 -49.43
N LEU A 898 -6.45 -7.32 -49.17
CA LEU A 898 -5.19 -6.67 -49.50
C LEU A 898 -4.35 -7.60 -50.37
N TYR A 899 -3.37 -7.02 -51.06
CA TYR A 899 -2.45 -7.73 -51.92
C TYR A 899 -1.05 -7.65 -51.34
N TRP A 900 -0.27 -8.71 -51.47
CA TRP A 900 1.09 -8.73 -50.95
C TRP A 900 2.07 -9.46 -51.86
N LYS A 901 3.34 -9.06 -51.76
CA LYS A 901 4.49 -9.67 -52.44
C LYS A 901 5.64 -9.85 -51.47
N ASN A 902 6.39 -10.95 -51.64
CA ASN A 902 7.70 -11.19 -51.07
C ASN A 902 8.72 -11.23 -52.20
N ILE A 903 9.68 -10.32 -52.16
CA ILE A 903 10.63 -10.05 -53.24
C ILE A 903 12.04 -10.34 -52.71
N ASP A 904 12.83 -11.12 -53.45
CA ASP A 904 14.24 -11.35 -53.13
C ASP A 904 15.12 -10.12 -53.46
N ILE A 905 16.41 -10.17 -53.11
CA ILE A 905 17.35 -9.07 -53.41
C ILE A 905 17.63 -8.84 -54.90
N HIS A 906 17.26 -9.79 -55.76
CA HIS A 906 17.40 -9.68 -57.21
C HIS A 906 16.14 -9.09 -57.86
N GLY A 907 15.09 -8.81 -57.08
CA GLY A 907 13.83 -8.26 -57.56
C GLY A 907 12.81 -9.32 -58.01
N HIS A 908 13.08 -10.61 -57.81
CA HIS A 908 12.13 -11.66 -58.15
C HIS A 908 11.06 -11.81 -57.08
N VAL A 909 9.80 -11.91 -57.49
CA VAL A 909 8.68 -12.24 -56.61
C VAL A 909 8.72 -13.73 -56.30
N ILE A 910 9.10 -14.09 -55.08
CA ILE A 910 9.21 -15.49 -54.64
C ILE A 910 7.93 -16.00 -53.98
N GLN A 911 7.12 -15.11 -53.42
CA GLN A 911 5.76 -15.41 -52.96
C GLN A 911 4.87 -14.18 -53.18
N ASN A 912 3.58 -14.40 -53.43
CA ASN A 912 2.59 -13.34 -53.49
C ASN A 912 1.21 -13.93 -53.19
N GLY A 913 0.25 -13.06 -52.89
CA GLY A 913 -1.13 -13.50 -52.72
C GLY A 913 -2.05 -12.38 -52.25
N GLN A 914 -3.23 -12.81 -51.81
CA GLN A 914 -4.18 -11.96 -51.12
C GLN A 914 -4.20 -12.29 -49.64
N ILE A 915 -4.56 -11.30 -48.84
CA ILE A 915 -4.82 -11.46 -47.41
C ILE A 915 -6.07 -10.67 -47.03
N ILE A 916 -6.81 -11.18 -46.05
CA ILE A 916 -7.98 -10.51 -45.50
C ILE A 916 -7.61 -10.03 -44.09
N ALA A 917 -7.82 -8.74 -43.81
CA ALA A 917 -7.68 -8.21 -42.46
C ALA A 917 -8.70 -8.89 -41.53
N ASP A 918 -8.25 -9.35 -40.35
CA ASP A 918 -9.10 -10.11 -39.44
C ASP A 918 -10.17 -9.22 -38.76
N ALA A 919 -10.95 -9.80 -37.84
CA ALA A 919 -12.02 -9.10 -37.12
C ALA A 919 -11.54 -7.86 -36.33
N HIS A 920 -10.24 -7.75 -36.07
CA HIS A 920 -9.61 -6.63 -35.37
C HIS A 920 -8.88 -5.67 -36.33
N GLY A 921 -8.95 -5.89 -37.64
CA GLY A 921 -8.20 -5.12 -38.64
C GLY A 921 -6.72 -5.47 -38.68
N VAL A 922 -6.30 -6.58 -38.04
CA VAL A 922 -4.90 -7.03 -38.01
C VAL A 922 -4.62 -7.88 -39.25
N ILE A 923 -3.45 -7.66 -39.85
CA ILE A 923 -3.01 -8.28 -41.11
C ILE A 923 -1.82 -9.19 -40.82
N THR A 924 -1.92 -10.49 -41.13
CA THR A 924 -0.84 -11.46 -40.87
C THR A 924 -0.49 -12.26 -42.10
N LEU A 925 0.65 -11.97 -42.71
CA LEU A 925 1.17 -12.78 -43.80
C LEU A 925 1.66 -14.11 -43.23
N GLU A 926 1.08 -15.23 -43.64
CA GLU A 926 1.41 -16.55 -43.12
C GLU A 926 2.47 -17.27 -43.99
N LYS A 927 3.37 -18.01 -43.33
CA LYS A 927 4.41 -18.85 -43.95
C LYS A 927 5.29 -18.10 -44.96
N ILE A 928 5.67 -16.87 -44.61
CA ILE A 928 6.59 -16.06 -45.39
C ILE A 928 7.99 -16.66 -45.33
N THR A 929 8.57 -16.89 -46.49
CA THR A 929 9.95 -17.30 -46.68
C THR A 929 10.87 -16.11 -46.41
N VAL A 930 11.71 -16.21 -45.37
CA VAL A 930 12.73 -15.20 -45.03
C VAL A 930 14.10 -15.84 -45.11
N SER A 931 15.03 -15.18 -45.79
CA SER A 931 16.39 -15.66 -46.03
C SER A 931 17.45 -14.77 -45.37
N ARG A 932 18.68 -15.28 -45.27
CA ARG A 932 19.84 -14.46 -44.88
C ARG A 932 20.20 -13.39 -45.92
N GLN A 933 19.79 -13.61 -47.18
CA GLN A 933 19.97 -12.63 -48.24
C GLN A 933 18.96 -11.48 -48.16
N LYS A 934 18.03 -11.50 -47.19
CA LYS A 934 16.95 -10.51 -47.01
C LYS A 934 15.82 -10.66 -48.02
N ASN A 935 14.65 -10.19 -47.60
CA ASN A 935 13.40 -10.25 -48.34
C ASN A 935 12.65 -8.94 -48.16
N LYS A 936 12.21 -8.33 -49.26
CA LYS A 936 11.34 -7.15 -49.24
C LYS A 936 9.88 -7.59 -49.31
N LEU A 937 9.13 -7.27 -48.27
CA LEU A 937 7.69 -7.44 -48.23
C LEU A 937 6.99 -6.15 -48.64
N VAL A 938 5.95 -6.29 -49.47
CA VAL A 938 5.08 -5.19 -49.89
C VAL A 938 3.64 -5.62 -49.64
N ILE A 939 2.85 -4.78 -48.97
CA ILE A 939 1.41 -4.95 -48.77
C ILE A 939 0.70 -3.70 -49.29
N SER A 940 -0.42 -3.86 -49.97
CA SER A 940 -1.16 -2.74 -50.57
C SER A 940 -2.67 -2.96 -50.59
N LYS A 941 -3.41 -1.87 -50.77
CA LYS A 941 -4.86 -1.89 -51.01
C LYS A 941 -5.23 -2.23 -52.46
N ASN A 942 -4.35 -1.90 -53.40
CA ASN A 942 -4.54 -2.17 -54.84
C ASN A 942 -3.64 -3.32 -55.30
N PRO A 943 -4.01 -4.10 -56.33
CA PRO A 943 -3.12 -5.12 -56.90
C PRO A 943 -1.72 -4.56 -57.18
N VAL A 944 -0.69 -5.15 -56.56
CA VAL A 944 0.73 -4.77 -56.78
C VAL A 944 1.33 -5.56 -57.91
#